data_AF-A0A7K4QE12-F1
#
_entry.id   AF-A0A7K4QE12-F1
#
_cell.length_a   1.000
_cell.length_b   1.000
_cell.length_c   1.000
_cell.angle_alpha   90.00
_cell.angle_beta   90.00
_cell.angle_gamma   90.00
#
_symmetry.space_group_name_H-M   'P 1'
#
loop_
_entity.id
_entity.type
_entity.pdbx_description
1 polymer ?
#
loop_
_entity_poly.entity_id
_entity_poly.type
_entity_poly.pdbx_seq_one_letter_code
_entity_poly.pdbx_strand_id
1 'polypeptide(L)'
;MRAWKAVASTLVLSGADVAVTTLLYTHGQGGRNVLQDLRHFNIFNSLLDIWGGCLYRSCVLLGAAIGVATNTAYGPRRLKASRTFIAVVCLLMGIYMMVKLLLYSEVRKTIRDPWFWGLFAWTYVALAATFGLWQLLACVTSSREALGPGSESRAEVEESCDGGVPRDKREEAAGPTIHKLLSYTKPDAFFLGIASFFLLVAALGETFLPYYTGLAIDGIVVQKSMDRFSTAVLVMSLLAIGSSFAAGIRGGVFTLIFARLNIRLRNCLFRSLVSQEMSFFDENRTGDVISRLTSDTTIVSDLVSQNINIFLRNVVKATGVIFFMFSLSWKLSLVTFMGFPIIMLVSDVYGKYYQKLSKDVQSALAKANNTAEETISAMKTVRSFANEETEANVYWQKLQQVYKLNKREALAYTYYVWSSGLTLLVVQVSILYYGGHLVISGQMTSGNLISFIIYEFVLGDCMESIGSVYSGLMQGVGAAEKVFEFIDRKPTMVHDGSLAPDHVDGKVEFRNVTFSYRTRSATQVLQNVSFTLHPGKVTALVGPSGSGKSSCVNILENFYPLQDGQVLLDGRPINMYDHKYLHSVISLVSQEPVLFARSIADNISYGLTSASFESVVQAAQKANAHTFITELQDGYQTEAGEKGAQLSGGQKQRVAIARALIRAPPILILDEATSALDAESEHAIQQAIYGDLQNHTVLVIAHRLSTVERAHNIIVLDKGRVVQQGSHKELMEEGGLYSKLVQRQILGLEGGGTDSCQAAARGDSSKEEEFRIDHSLPAVAQDDYNSTAHK
;
A
#
# COMPACT_ATOMS: atom_id res chain seq x y z
N MET A 1 -12.77 -25.64 -19.25
CA MET A 1 -12.76 -26.56 -20.42
C MET A 1 -13.20 -27.95 -19.94
N ARG A 2 -14.09 -28.67 -20.65
CA ARG A 2 -14.50 -30.03 -20.22
C ARG A 2 -13.30 -30.98 -20.28
N ALA A 3 -13.11 -31.81 -19.24
CA ALA A 3 -11.95 -32.71 -19.10
C ALA A 3 -11.67 -33.57 -20.34
N TRP A 4 -12.71 -34.12 -20.95
CA TRP A 4 -12.56 -34.93 -22.16
C TRP A 4 -12.04 -34.15 -23.37
N LYS A 5 -12.39 -32.85 -23.52
CA LYS A 5 -11.84 -32.00 -24.58
C LYS A 5 -10.35 -31.73 -24.37
N ALA A 6 -9.94 -31.49 -23.12
CA ALA A 6 -8.53 -31.30 -22.78
C ALA A 6 -7.71 -32.58 -23.06
N VAL A 7 -8.20 -33.74 -22.64
CA VAL A 7 -7.56 -35.04 -22.89
C VAL A 7 -7.48 -35.34 -24.39
N ALA A 8 -8.57 -35.14 -25.14
CA ALA A 8 -8.59 -35.35 -26.59
C ALA A 8 -7.61 -34.43 -27.32
N SER A 9 -7.59 -33.13 -26.97
CA SER A 9 -6.63 -32.17 -27.54
C SER A 9 -5.18 -32.56 -27.26
N THR A 10 -4.85 -32.99 -26.04
CA THR A 10 -3.49 -33.42 -25.69
C THR A 10 -3.06 -34.66 -26.47
N LEU A 11 -3.96 -35.64 -26.66
CA LEU A 11 -3.66 -36.85 -27.43
C LEU A 11 -3.45 -36.55 -28.91
N VAL A 12 -4.29 -35.70 -29.51
CA VAL A 12 -4.15 -35.28 -30.92
C VAL A 12 -2.84 -34.53 -31.15
N LEU A 13 -2.49 -33.59 -30.27
CA LEU A 13 -1.26 -32.81 -30.38
C LEU A 13 0.00 -33.64 -30.12
N SER A 14 -0.05 -34.63 -29.20
CA SER A 14 1.04 -35.58 -29.00
C SER A 14 1.24 -36.49 -30.22
N GLY A 15 0.16 -36.95 -30.87
CA GLY A 15 0.25 -37.71 -32.12
C GLY A 15 0.83 -36.88 -33.27
N ALA A 16 0.43 -35.62 -33.38
CA ALA A 16 0.96 -34.68 -34.37
C ALA A 16 2.47 -34.42 -34.16
N ASP A 17 2.91 -34.28 -32.90
CA ASP A 17 4.33 -34.12 -32.56
C ASP A 17 5.19 -35.31 -33.02
N VAL A 18 4.73 -36.55 -32.77
CA VAL A 18 5.43 -37.75 -33.24
C VAL A 18 5.48 -37.81 -34.77
N ALA A 19 4.37 -37.51 -35.44
CA ALA A 19 4.29 -37.55 -36.90
C ALA A 19 5.23 -36.51 -37.54
N VAL A 20 5.17 -35.25 -37.10
CA VAL A 20 6.00 -34.16 -37.64
C VAL A 20 7.48 -34.39 -37.33
N THR A 21 7.83 -34.81 -36.10
CA THR A 21 9.22 -35.12 -35.75
C THR A 21 9.77 -36.29 -36.56
N THR A 22 8.96 -37.31 -36.83
CA THR A 22 9.36 -38.47 -37.65
C THR A 22 9.54 -38.09 -39.13
N LEU A 23 8.68 -37.23 -39.67
CA LEU A 23 8.83 -36.69 -41.03
C LEU A 23 10.09 -35.84 -41.18
N LEU A 24 10.33 -34.91 -40.25
CA LEU A 24 11.53 -34.07 -40.24
C LEU A 24 12.82 -34.89 -40.08
N TYR A 25 12.78 -35.92 -39.22
CA TYR A 25 13.90 -36.84 -39.04
C TYR A 25 14.20 -37.66 -40.31
N THR A 26 13.18 -38.27 -40.92
CA THR A 26 13.35 -39.12 -42.12
C THR A 26 13.85 -38.33 -43.33
N HIS A 27 13.38 -37.10 -43.53
CA HIS A 27 13.86 -36.23 -44.60
C HIS A 27 15.27 -35.65 -44.33
N GLY A 28 15.62 -35.37 -43.08
CA GLY A 28 16.96 -34.87 -42.69
C GLY A 28 18.07 -35.92 -42.67
N GLN A 29 17.75 -37.22 -42.83
CA GLN A 29 18.72 -38.32 -42.80
C GLN A 29 19.43 -38.60 -44.13
N GLY A 30 19.02 -37.97 -45.24
CA GLY A 30 19.66 -38.15 -46.55
C GLY A 30 19.72 -39.61 -47.03
N GLY A 31 18.73 -40.44 -46.68
CA GLY A 31 18.60 -41.84 -47.15
C GLY A 31 19.15 -42.94 -46.25
N ARG A 32 19.59 -42.65 -45.01
CA ARG A 32 19.92 -43.69 -44.01
C ARG A 32 18.65 -44.29 -43.40
N ASN A 33 18.63 -45.61 -43.21
CA ASN A 33 17.53 -46.31 -42.54
C ASN A 33 17.66 -46.20 -41.02
N VAL A 34 16.55 -46.03 -40.30
CA VAL A 34 16.49 -45.95 -38.83
C VAL A 34 17.21 -47.13 -38.15
N LEU A 35 17.10 -48.33 -38.75
CA LEU A 35 17.77 -49.55 -38.27
C LEU A 35 19.31 -49.47 -38.36
N GLN A 36 19.84 -48.75 -39.34
CA GLN A 36 21.28 -48.54 -39.48
C GLN A 36 21.81 -47.50 -38.48
N ASP A 37 21.03 -46.44 -38.24
CA ASP A 37 21.33 -45.39 -37.26
C ASP A 37 21.26 -45.92 -35.81
N LEU A 38 20.35 -46.86 -35.52
CA LEU A 38 20.30 -47.62 -34.27
C LEU A 38 21.54 -48.50 -34.06
N ARG A 39 22.06 -49.11 -35.14
CA ARG A 39 23.19 -50.05 -35.06
C ARG A 39 24.55 -49.35 -34.95
N HIS A 40 24.66 -48.12 -35.44
CA HIS A 40 25.88 -47.30 -35.41
C HIS A 40 25.62 -45.94 -34.77
N PHE A 41 24.91 -45.92 -33.64
CA PHE A 41 24.58 -44.69 -32.96
C PHE A 41 25.85 -43.96 -32.50
N ASN A 42 26.00 -42.71 -32.95
CA ASN A 42 27.04 -41.81 -32.51
C ASN A 42 26.40 -40.47 -32.13
N ILE A 43 26.57 -40.07 -30.86
CA ILE A 43 26.00 -38.83 -30.32
C ILE A 43 26.51 -37.57 -31.02
N PHE A 44 27.64 -37.63 -31.73
CA PHE A 44 28.17 -36.49 -32.46
C PHE A 44 27.52 -36.30 -33.84
N ASN A 45 26.98 -37.36 -34.46
CA ASN A 45 26.58 -37.35 -35.87
C ASN A 45 25.14 -37.82 -36.15
N SER A 46 24.52 -38.59 -35.26
CA SER A 46 23.14 -39.07 -35.44
C SER A 46 22.12 -38.09 -34.86
N LEU A 47 20.93 -38.00 -35.48
CA LEU A 47 19.77 -37.24 -34.97
C LEU A 47 18.75 -38.14 -34.24
N LEU A 48 19.08 -39.42 -34.05
CA LEU A 48 18.19 -40.45 -33.48
C LEU A 48 17.77 -40.13 -32.04
N ASP A 49 18.66 -39.51 -31.27
CA ASP A 49 18.40 -39.07 -29.89
C ASP A 49 17.37 -37.94 -29.80
N ILE A 50 17.39 -37.01 -30.75
CA ILE A 50 16.36 -35.96 -30.87
C ILE A 50 14.98 -36.60 -31.16
N TRP A 51 14.95 -37.59 -32.05
CA TRP A 51 13.73 -38.35 -32.33
C TRP A 51 13.25 -39.15 -31.11
N GLY A 52 14.16 -39.79 -30.37
CA GLY A 52 13.85 -40.47 -29.10
C GLY A 52 13.28 -39.54 -28.02
N GLY A 53 13.70 -38.27 -28.00
CA GLY A 53 13.16 -37.25 -27.10
C GLY A 53 11.67 -36.97 -27.32
N CYS A 54 11.17 -37.07 -28.56
CA CYS A 54 9.74 -36.93 -28.87
C CYS A 54 8.92 -38.10 -28.30
N LEU A 55 9.44 -39.33 -28.34
CA LEU A 55 8.79 -40.49 -27.73
C LEU A 55 8.67 -40.32 -26.21
N TYR A 56 9.74 -39.89 -25.56
CA TYR A 56 9.71 -39.64 -24.11
C TYR A 56 8.65 -38.59 -23.74
N ARG A 57 8.61 -37.46 -24.45
CA ARG A 57 7.60 -36.41 -24.22
C ARG A 57 6.17 -36.91 -24.43
N SER A 58 5.96 -37.71 -25.48
CA SER A 58 4.67 -38.31 -25.78
C SER A 58 4.22 -39.28 -24.68
N CYS A 59 5.14 -40.09 -24.15
CA CYS A 59 4.87 -40.97 -23.00
C CYS A 59 4.48 -40.17 -21.74
N VAL A 60 5.17 -39.06 -21.47
CA VAL A 60 4.89 -38.17 -20.33
C VAL A 60 3.50 -37.52 -20.46
N LEU A 61 3.16 -37.00 -21.65
CA LEU A 61 1.83 -36.43 -21.92
C LEU A 61 0.72 -37.47 -21.90
N LEU A 62 0.97 -38.68 -22.39
CA LEU A 62 0.02 -39.78 -22.39
C LEU A 62 -0.26 -40.26 -20.96
N GLY A 63 0.77 -40.36 -20.11
CA GLY A 63 0.61 -40.63 -18.68
C GLY A 63 -0.22 -39.55 -17.97
N ALA A 64 0.00 -38.27 -18.28
CA ALA A 64 -0.79 -37.16 -17.76
C ALA A 64 -2.26 -37.23 -18.21
N ALA A 65 -2.50 -37.51 -19.50
CA ALA A 65 -3.83 -37.65 -20.07
C ALA A 65 -4.61 -38.81 -19.45
N ILE A 66 -3.98 -39.98 -19.26
CA ILE A 66 -4.56 -41.13 -18.57
C ILE A 66 -4.86 -40.79 -17.11
N GLY A 67 -3.96 -40.08 -16.41
CA GLY A 67 -4.16 -39.67 -15.03
C GLY A 67 -5.39 -38.75 -14.83
N VAL A 68 -5.64 -37.84 -15.78
CA VAL A 68 -6.85 -36.99 -15.76
C VAL A 68 -8.10 -37.77 -16.18
N ALA A 69 -7.98 -38.66 -17.18
CA ALA A 69 -9.10 -39.45 -17.68
C ALA A 69 -9.61 -40.50 -16.67
N THR A 70 -8.70 -41.09 -15.90
CA THR A 70 -9.02 -42.11 -14.87
C THR A 70 -9.54 -41.50 -13.58
N ASN A 71 -9.09 -40.30 -13.20
CA ASN A 71 -9.57 -39.61 -12.00
C ASN A 71 -9.64 -38.09 -12.23
N THR A 72 -10.82 -37.63 -12.66
CA THR A 72 -11.07 -36.22 -13.01
C THR A 72 -11.04 -35.27 -11.80
N ALA A 73 -11.14 -35.78 -10.57
CA ALA A 73 -11.11 -34.98 -9.35
C ALA A 73 -9.67 -34.76 -8.82
N TYR A 74 -8.87 -35.82 -8.74
CA TYR A 74 -7.51 -35.75 -8.19
C TYR A 74 -6.42 -35.61 -9.26
N GLY A 75 -6.68 -36.00 -10.51
CA GLY A 75 -5.73 -35.93 -11.63
C GLY A 75 -5.19 -34.51 -11.86
N PRO A 76 -6.06 -33.50 -12.08
CA PRO A 76 -5.63 -32.12 -12.26
C PRO A 76 -4.85 -31.55 -11.07
N ARG A 77 -5.24 -31.89 -9.82
CA ARG A 77 -4.53 -31.46 -8.60
C ARG A 77 -3.10 -32.02 -8.54
N ARG A 78 -2.92 -33.30 -8.88
CA ARG A 78 -1.59 -33.94 -8.94
C ARG A 78 -0.70 -33.32 -10.02
N LEU A 79 -1.27 -33.01 -11.19
CA LEU A 79 -0.58 -32.33 -12.29
C LEU A 79 -0.16 -30.89 -11.94
N LYS A 80 -0.99 -30.19 -11.16
CA LYS A 80 -0.66 -28.86 -10.63
C LYS A 80 0.48 -28.92 -9.62
N ALA A 81 0.51 -29.94 -8.76
CA ALA A 81 1.59 -30.16 -7.80
C ALA A 81 2.93 -30.54 -8.47
N SER A 82 2.90 -31.24 -9.60
CA SER A 82 4.10 -31.64 -10.37
C SER A 82 4.51 -30.63 -11.46
N ARG A 83 4.01 -29.39 -11.41
CA ARG A 83 4.36 -28.33 -12.37
C ARG A 83 5.86 -28.04 -12.44
N THR A 84 6.53 -28.03 -11.28
CA THR A 84 7.99 -27.80 -11.22
C THR A 84 8.75 -28.97 -11.84
N PHE A 85 8.30 -30.19 -11.63
CA PHE A 85 8.90 -31.39 -12.21
C PHE A 85 8.85 -31.37 -13.74
N ILE A 86 7.68 -31.10 -14.35
CA ILE A 86 7.59 -31.03 -15.82
C ILE A 86 8.40 -29.84 -16.38
N ALA A 87 8.48 -28.72 -15.65
CA ALA A 87 9.31 -27.59 -16.05
C ALA A 87 10.80 -27.98 -16.08
N VAL A 88 11.29 -28.69 -15.06
CA VAL A 88 12.66 -29.23 -15.00
C VAL A 88 12.91 -30.17 -16.18
N VAL A 89 11.99 -31.09 -16.46
CA VAL A 89 12.12 -32.05 -17.57
C VAL A 89 12.20 -31.34 -18.92
N CYS A 90 11.32 -30.38 -19.19
CA CYS A 90 11.34 -29.60 -20.43
C CYS A 90 12.61 -28.76 -20.56
N LEU A 91 13.09 -28.20 -19.44
CA LEU A 91 14.30 -27.40 -19.37
C LEU A 91 15.55 -28.24 -19.64
N LEU A 92 15.69 -29.41 -19.00
CA LEU A 92 16.80 -30.34 -19.23
C LEU A 92 16.83 -30.82 -20.68
N MET A 93 15.66 -31.10 -21.28
CA MET A 93 15.57 -31.40 -22.70
C MET A 93 15.99 -30.21 -23.58
N GLY A 94 15.57 -29.00 -23.25
CA GLY A 94 15.99 -27.79 -23.97
C GLY A 94 17.51 -27.54 -23.90
N ILE A 95 18.14 -27.79 -22.75
CA ILE A 95 19.59 -27.71 -22.57
C ILE A 95 20.29 -28.81 -23.38
N TYR A 96 19.79 -30.04 -23.32
CA TYR A 96 20.32 -31.15 -24.11
C TYR A 96 20.32 -30.85 -25.60
N MET A 97 19.27 -30.21 -26.11
CA MET A 97 19.21 -29.77 -27.51
C MET A 97 20.30 -28.75 -27.85
N MET A 98 20.57 -27.78 -26.97
CA MET A 98 21.68 -26.84 -27.18
C MET A 98 23.04 -27.55 -27.16
N VAL A 99 23.24 -28.50 -26.23
CA VAL A 99 24.46 -29.31 -26.17
C VAL A 99 24.62 -30.12 -27.45
N LYS A 100 23.54 -30.72 -27.94
CA LYS A 100 23.52 -31.49 -29.18
C LYS A 100 23.87 -30.64 -30.40
N LEU A 101 23.34 -29.42 -30.49
CA LEU A 101 23.69 -28.46 -31.54
C LEU A 101 25.19 -28.12 -31.51
N LEU A 102 25.73 -27.90 -30.32
CA LEU A 102 27.15 -27.61 -30.11
C LEU A 102 28.03 -28.80 -30.56
N LEU A 103 27.70 -30.01 -30.13
CA LEU A 103 28.39 -31.26 -30.53
C LEU A 103 28.34 -31.48 -32.05
N TYR A 104 27.21 -31.22 -32.68
CA TYR A 104 27.06 -31.37 -34.14
C TYR A 104 27.88 -30.33 -34.91
N SER A 105 28.02 -29.13 -34.37
CA SER A 105 28.80 -28.04 -34.97
C SER A 105 30.32 -28.27 -34.96
N GLU A 106 30.83 -29.12 -34.06
CA GLU A 106 32.24 -29.51 -34.03
C GLU A 106 32.58 -30.48 -35.18
N VAL A 107 31.64 -31.33 -35.60
CA VAL A 107 31.90 -32.33 -36.65
C VAL A 107 31.60 -31.82 -38.06
N ARG A 108 30.58 -30.96 -38.24
CA ARG A 108 30.27 -30.34 -39.55
C ARG A 108 30.47 -28.83 -39.54
N LYS A 109 31.39 -28.33 -40.37
CA LYS A 109 31.73 -26.90 -40.48
C LYS A 109 30.58 -25.98 -40.91
N THR A 110 29.58 -26.46 -41.67
CA THR A 110 28.38 -25.68 -42.04
C THR A 110 27.15 -26.57 -42.14
N ILE A 111 26.11 -26.30 -41.35
CA ILE A 111 24.84 -27.03 -41.37
C ILE A 111 23.85 -26.24 -42.24
N ARG A 112 23.79 -26.55 -43.53
CA ARG A 112 22.90 -25.88 -44.51
C ARG A 112 21.57 -26.60 -44.74
N ASP A 113 21.34 -27.74 -44.09
CA ASP A 113 20.14 -28.54 -44.31
C ASP A 113 18.92 -27.88 -43.63
N PRO A 114 17.89 -27.43 -44.38
CA PRO A 114 16.69 -26.82 -43.81
C PRO A 114 15.88 -27.81 -42.95
N TRP A 115 15.97 -29.12 -43.20
CA TRP A 115 15.28 -30.14 -42.41
C TRP A 115 15.87 -30.30 -41.02
N PHE A 116 17.19 -30.12 -40.88
CA PHE A 116 17.86 -30.07 -39.58
C PHE A 116 17.36 -28.90 -38.74
N TRP A 117 17.35 -27.69 -39.31
CA TRP A 117 16.86 -26.51 -38.60
C TRP A 117 15.36 -26.59 -38.31
N GLY A 118 14.58 -27.21 -39.21
CA GLY A 118 13.17 -27.54 -38.99
C GLY A 118 12.97 -28.48 -37.81
N LEU A 119 13.76 -29.55 -37.70
CA LEU A 119 13.73 -30.50 -36.58
C LEU A 119 14.07 -29.79 -35.25
N PHE A 120 15.13 -28.99 -35.23
CA PHE A 120 15.53 -28.21 -34.06
C PHE A 120 14.47 -27.19 -33.65
N ALA A 121 13.95 -26.38 -34.57
CA ALA A 121 12.90 -25.40 -34.28
C ALA A 121 11.61 -26.08 -33.79
N TRP A 122 11.19 -27.17 -34.45
CA TRP A 122 10.02 -27.94 -34.06
C TRP A 122 10.14 -28.50 -32.65
N THR A 123 11.32 -28.99 -32.26
CA THR A 123 11.51 -29.55 -30.91
C THR A 123 11.31 -28.51 -29.82
N TYR A 124 11.75 -27.25 -30.00
CA TYR A 124 11.48 -26.15 -29.06
C TYR A 124 10.00 -25.76 -29.04
N VAL A 125 9.37 -25.63 -30.20
CA VAL A 125 7.91 -25.39 -30.30
C VAL A 125 7.15 -26.46 -29.55
N ALA A 126 7.56 -27.70 -29.72
CA ALA A 126 6.86 -28.83 -29.17
C ALA A 126 7.18 -29.04 -27.67
N LEU A 127 8.36 -28.60 -27.16
CA LEU A 127 8.64 -28.46 -25.73
C LEU A 127 7.70 -27.42 -25.09
N ALA A 128 7.56 -26.25 -25.71
CA ALA A 128 6.62 -25.22 -25.25
C ALA A 128 5.17 -25.74 -25.26
N ALA A 129 4.78 -26.46 -26.32
CA ALA A 129 3.48 -27.11 -26.43
C ALA A 129 3.27 -28.17 -25.32
N THR A 130 4.28 -28.99 -25.00
CA THR A 130 4.16 -29.98 -23.92
C THR A 130 3.94 -29.32 -22.56
N PHE A 131 4.63 -28.22 -22.28
CA PHE A 131 4.43 -27.46 -21.05
C PHE A 131 3.04 -26.81 -21.02
N GLY A 132 2.60 -26.21 -22.14
CA GLY A 132 1.27 -25.61 -22.28
C GLY A 132 0.13 -26.62 -22.13
N LEU A 133 0.25 -27.81 -22.73
CA LEU A 133 -0.71 -28.91 -22.60
C LEU A 133 -0.77 -29.46 -21.18
N TRP A 134 0.36 -29.50 -20.48
CA TRP A 134 0.40 -29.85 -19.07
C TRP A 134 -0.36 -28.84 -18.20
N GLN A 135 -0.18 -27.54 -18.44
CA GLN A 135 -0.97 -26.50 -17.75
C GLN A 135 -2.46 -26.63 -18.04
N LEU A 136 -2.81 -26.90 -19.31
CA LEU A 136 -4.19 -27.06 -19.74
C LEU A 136 -4.86 -28.25 -19.02
N LEU A 137 -4.16 -29.39 -18.90
CA LEU A 137 -4.65 -30.54 -18.14
C LEU A 137 -4.75 -30.26 -16.63
N ALA A 138 -3.84 -29.48 -16.06
CA ALA A 138 -3.85 -29.10 -14.65
C ALA A 138 -4.99 -28.10 -14.30
N CYS A 139 -5.52 -27.38 -15.28
CA CYS A 139 -6.56 -26.35 -15.11
C CYS A 139 -7.99 -26.86 -15.36
N VAL A 140 -8.15 -28.15 -15.68
CA VAL A 140 -9.48 -28.76 -15.89
C VAL A 140 -10.23 -28.86 -14.56
N THR A 141 -11.41 -28.23 -14.49
CA THR A 141 -12.36 -28.38 -13.38
C THR A 141 -13.27 -29.59 -13.59
N SER A 142 -13.50 -30.36 -12.52
CA SER A 142 -14.42 -31.50 -12.52
C SER A 142 -15.86 -31.01 -12.55
N SER A 143 -16.69 -31.53 -13.47
CA SER A 143 -18.12 -31.18 -13.60
C SER A 143 -18.97 -31.48 -12.35
N ARG A 144 -18.41 -32.10 -11.30
CA ARG A 144 -19.14 -32.46 -10.08
C ARG A 144 -19.31 -31.30 -9.09
N GLU A 145 -18.56 -30.21 -9.23
CA GLU A 145 -18.75 -28.99 -8.44
C GLU A 145 -19.88 -28.08 -8.97
N ALA A 146 -20.48 -28.40 -10.13
CA ALA A 146 -21.54 -27.60 -10.73
C ALA A 146 -22.98 -28.01 -10.31
N LEU A 147 -23.14 -29.05 -9.49
CA LEU A 147 -24.46 -29.56 -9.05
C LEU A 147 -24.43 -29.91 -7.55
N GLY A 148 -24.83 -28.95 -6.71
CA GLY A 148 -25.30 -29.15 -5.34
C GLY A 148 -24.44 -28.50 -4.23
N PRO A 149 -24.99 -27.60 -3.39
CA PRO A 149 -24.38 -27.22 -2.13
C PRO A 149 -24.79 -28.26 -1.07
N GLY A 150 -23.83 -29.02 -0.55
CA GLY A 150 -24.11 -29.99 0.49
C GLY A 150 -22.86 -30.75 0.94
N SER A 151 -22.45 -30.47 2.17
CA SER A 151 -21.50 -31.22 2.99
C SER A 151 -20.10 -31.47 2.42
N GLU A 152 -19.21 -30.50 2.63
CA GLU A 152 -17.85 -30.71 3.19
C GLU A 152 -17.12 -29.34 3.21
N SER A 153 -17.56 -28.46 4.09
CA SER A 153 -16.82 -27.25 4.46
C SER A 153 -17.00 -27.01 5.95
N ARG A 154 -16.31 -27.83 6.75
CA ARG A 154 -16.16 -27.63 8.19
C ARG A 154 -14.78 -28.05 8.66
N ALA A 155 -13.78 -27.50 8.00
CA ALA A 155 -12.43 -27.29 8.50
C ALA A 155 -11.80 -26.24 7.57
N GLU A 156 -11.19 -25.21 8.12
CA GLU A 156 -10.57 -24.06 7.41
C GLU A 156 -11.52 -22.94 6.94
N VAL A 157 -12.40 -22.47 7.84
CA VAL A 157 -12.79 -21.06 7.85
C VAL A 157 -12.75 -20.58 9.29
N GLU A 158 -11.54 -20.28 9.75
CA GLU A 158 -11.32 -19.37 10.88
C GLU A 158 -10.09 -18.51 10.55
N GLU A 159 -10.34 -17.19 10.53
CA GLU A 159 -9.42 -16.06 10.49
C GLU A 159 -8.46 -15.90 9.29
N SER A 160 -8.97 -15.26 8.24
CA SER A 160 -8.18 -14.27 7.48
C SER A 160 -8.99 -13.01 7.24
N CYS A 161 -9.17 -12.23 8.30
CA CYS A 161 -9.38 -10.80 8.15
C CYS A 161 -8.03 -10.17 7.81
N ASP A 162 -7.64 -10.17 6.53
CA ASP A 162 -6.91 -9.04 5.93
C ASP A 162 -6.87 -9.11 4.38
N GLY A 163 -7.01 -7.96 3.74
CA GLY A 163 -7.28 -7.77 2.31
C GLY A 163 -6.13 -8.14 1.35
N GLY A 164 -5.94 -9.43 1.10
CA GLY A 164 -5.05 -9.91 0.04
C GLY A 164 -5.76 -10.18 -1.28
N VAL A 165 -5.81 -9.20 -2.20
CA VAL A 165 -6.26 -9.41 -3.59
C VAL A 165 -5.41 -10.51 -4.27
N PRO A 166 -6.00 -11.51 -4.96
CA PRO A 166 -5.26 -12.59 -5.63
C PRO A 166 -4.28 -12.07 -6.68
N ARG A 167 -3.15 -12.77 -6.84
CA ARG A 167 -1.98 -12.37 -7.66
C ARG A 167 -2.33 -12.05 -9.12
N ASP A 168 -3.27 -12.78 -9.73
CA ASP A 168 -3.74 -12.53 -11.10
C ASP A 168 -4.45 -11.16 -11.23
N LYS A 169 -5.21 -10.72 -10.22
CA LYS A 169 -5.87 -9.40 -10.22
C LYS A 169 -4.88 -8.25 -10.02
N ARG A 170 -3.75 -8.48 -9.31
CA ARG A 170 -2.68 -7.47 -9.15
C ARG A 170 -1.91 -7.25 -10.45
N GLU A 171 -1.67 -8.29 -11.25
CA GLU A 171 -1.00 -8.16 -12.55
C GLU A 171 -1.88 -7.44 -13.58
N GLU A 172 -3.20 -7.69 -13.59
CA GLU A 172 -4.16 -6.96 -14.44
C GLU A 172 -4.32 -5.47 -14.06
N ALA A 173 -4.23 -5.14 -12.75
CA ALA A 173 -4.33 -3.75 -12.25
C ALA A 173 -3.02 -2.94 -12.36
N ALA A 174 -1.87 -3.60 -12.57
CA ALA A 174 -0.56 -2.95 -12.62
C ALA A 174 -0.36 -2.10 -13.88
N GLY A 175 -0.78 -2.61 -15.05
CA GLY A 175 -0.69 -1.91 -16.33
C GLY A 175 -1.37 -0.54 -16.36
N PRO A 176 -2.67 -0.42 -16.01
CA PRO A 176 -3.36 0.86 -16.01
C PRO A 176 -2.80 1.85 -14.98
N THR A 177 -2.32 1.36 -13.82
CA THR A 177 -1.71 2.18 -12.76
C THR A 177 -0.38 2.80 -13.21
N ILE A 178 0.49 2.03 -13.87
CA ILE A 178 1.76 2.52 -14.43
C ILE A 178 1.49 3.51 -15.58
N HIS A 179 0.55 3.18 -16.48
CA HIS A 179 0.17 4.09 -17.55
C HIS A 179 -0.35 5.43 -17.01
N LYS A 180 -1.15 5.38 -15.94
CA LYS A 180 -1.64 6.58 -15.26
C LYS A 180 -0.49 7.38 -14.64
N LEU A 181 0.46 6.74 -13.96
CA LEU A 181 1.65 7.44 -13.45
C LEU A 181 2.45 8.13 -14.55
N LEU A 182 2.66 7.46 -15.69
CA LEU A 182 3.30 8.05 -16.87
C LEU A 182 2.51 9.22 -17.47
N SER A 183 1.19 9.27 -17.26
CA SER A 183 0.41 10.43 -17.69
C SER A 183 0.75 11.71 -16.91
N TYR A 184 1.17 11.60 -15.64
CA TYR A 184 1.60 12.73 -14.80
C TYR A 184 3.02 13.22 -15.13
N THR A 185 3.82 12.44 -15.86
CA THR A 185 5.14 12.85 -16.34
C THR A 185 5.10 13.52 -17.72
N LYS A 186 3.94 13.53 -18.41
CA LYS A 186 3.76 14.22 -19.71
C LYS A 186 4.30 15.66 -19.76
N PRO A 187 4.12 16.52 -18.73
CA PRO A 187 4.66 17.88 -18.77
C PRO A 187 6.20 17.94 -18.82
N ASP A 188 6.89 16.88 -18.39
CA ASP A 188 8.36 16.77 -18.44
C ASP A 188 8.84 15.88 -19.61
N ALA A 189 8.01 15.64 -20.63
CA ALA A 189 8.35 14.78 -21.76
C ALA A 189 9.66 15.20 -22.47
N PHE A 190 9.94 16.50 -22.54
CA PHE A 190 11.19 17.02 -23.07
C PHE A 190 12.41 16.54 -22.26
N PHE A 191 12.36 16.66 -20.93
CA PHE A 191 13.43 16.18 -20.05
C PHE A 191 13.56 14.65 -20.11
N LEU A 192 12.43 13.94 -20.23
CA LEU A 192 12.43 12.48 -20.38
C LEU A 192 13.07 12.04 -21.70
N GLY A 193 12.88 12.80 -22.79
CA GLY A 193 13.57 12.60 -24.06
C GLY A 193 15.09 12.76 -23.93
N ILE A 194 15.55 13.84 -23.27
CA ILE A 194 16.97 14.06 -22.99
C ILE A 194 17.55 12.91 -22.14
N ALA A 195 16.87 12.55 -21.05
CA ALA A 195 17.32 11.48 -20.17
C ALA A 195 17.41 10.12 -20.90
N SER A 196 16.44 9.83 -21.77
CA SER A 196 16.42 8.60 -22.58
C SER A 196 17.55 8.58 -23.62
N PHE A 197 17.84 9.72 -24.26
CA PHE A 197 18.98 9.84 -25.17
C PHE A 197 20.31 9.56 -24.45
N PHE A 198 20.56 10.22 -23.32
CA PHE A 198 21.79 10.01 -22.55
C PHE A 198 21.85 8.60 -21.91
N LEU A 199 20.71 7.98 -21.62
CA LEU A 199 20.63 6.57 -21.24
C LEU A 199 21.14 5.65 -22.34
N LEU A 200 20.70 5.87 -23.57
CA LEU A 200 21.14 5.06 -24.70
C LEU A 200 22.64 5.28 -24.98
N VAL A 201 23.12 6.53 -24.95
CA VAL A 201 24.55 6.84 -25.13
C VAL A 201 25.40 6.20 -24.04
N ALA A 202 25.01 6.32 -22.77
CA ALA A 202 25.75 5.71 -21.66
C ALA A 202 25.75 4.18 -21.76
N ALA A 203 24.59 3.56 -21.96
CA ALA A 203 24.46 2.11 -22.03
C ALA A 203 25.22 1.51 -23.22
N LEU A 204 25.14 2.13 -24.40
CA LEU A 204 25.91 1.68 -25.56
C LEU A 204 27.40 1.88 -25.32
N GLY A 205 27.83 3.05 -24.85
CA GLY A 205 29.23 3.34 -24.55
C GLY A 205 29.84 2.32 -23.58
N GLU A 206 29.14 2.03 -22.48
CA GLU A 206 29.51 0.99 -21.51
C GLU A 206 29.59 -0.42 -22.14
N THR A 207 28.69 -0.72 -23.08
CA THR A 207 28.66 -2.01 -23.78
C THR A 207 29.89 -2.20 -24.67
N PHE A 208 30.50 -1.13 -25.21
CA PHE A 208 31.71 -1.26 -26.04
C PHE A 208 33.00 -1.51 -25.23
N LEU A 209 33.04 -1.21 -23.93
CA LEU A 209 34.27 -1.35 -23.13
C LEU A 209 34.87 -2.77 -23.17
N PRO A 210 34.11 -3.86 -22.92
CA PRO A 210 34.66 -5.21 -22.93
C PRO A 210 35.30 -5.60 -24.27
N TYR A 211 34.73 -5.15 -25.39
CA TYR A 211 35.29 -5.38 -26.73
C TYR A 211 36.67 -4.71 -26.91
N TYR A 212 36.82 -3.46 -26.49
CA TYR A 212 38.11 -2.76 -26.57
C TYR A 212 39.14 -3.33 -25.58
N THR A 213 38.70 -3.85 -24.43
CA THR A 213 39.58 -4.61 -23.52
C THR A 213 40.16 -5.84 -24.22
N GLY A 214 39.37 -6.58 -25.00
CA GLY A 214 39.86 -7.69 -25.81
C GLY A 214 40.89 -7.27 -26.85
N LEU A 215 40.61 -6.19 -27.58
CA LEU A 215 41.54 -5.65 -28.59
C LEU A 215 42.88 -5.21 -27.97
N ALA A 216 42.85 -4.60 -26.78
CA ALA A 216 44.05 -4.25 -26.05
C ALA A 216 44.88 -5.49 -25.69
N ILE A 217 44.21 -6.57 -25.26
CA ILE A 217 44.87 -7.85 -24.93
C ILE A 217 45.46 -8.52 -26.16
N ASP A 218 44.73 -8.55 -27.28
CA ASP A 218 45.27 -9.08 -28.53
C ASP A 218 46.47 -8.25 -29.04
N GLY A 219 46.45 -6.93 -28.80
CA GLY A 219 47.59 -6.04 -29.03
C GLY A 219 48.85 -6.46 -28.24
N ILE A 220 48.68 -6.92 -26.99
CA ILE A 220 49.75 -7.40 -26.11
C ILE A 220 50.20 -8.82 -26.51
N VAL A 221 49.27 -9.77 -26.57
CA VAL A 221 49.55 -11.20 -26.63
C VAL A 221 49.86 -11.67 -28.05
N VAL A 222 49.07 -11.23 -29.03
CA VAL A 222 49.17 -11.69 -30.42
C VAL A 222 50.12 -10.81 -31.23
N GLN A 223 49.96 -9.49 -31.13
CA GLN A 223 50.61 -8.55 -32.04
C GLN A 223 51.89 -7.92 -31.46
N LYS A 224 52.06 -7.98 -30.13
CA LYS A 224 53.20 -7.39 -29.40
C LYS A 224 53.51 -5.94 -29.85
N SER A 225 52.47 -5.14 -30.10
CA SER A 225 52.59 -3.78 -30.63
C SER A 225 52.04 -2.76 -29.63
N MET A 226 52.90 -1.81 -29.25
CA MET A 226 52.51 -0.72 -28.35
C MET A 226 51.48 0.23 -29.00
N ASP A 227 51.49 0.37 -30.32
CA ASP A 227 50.58 1.26 -31.05
C ASP A 227 49.14 0.73 -31.05
N ARG A 228 48.95 -0.57 -31.29
CA ARG A 228 47.61 -1.22 -31.25
C ARG A 228 47.05 -1.23 -29.82
N PHE A 229 47.90 -1.46 -28.83
CA PHE A 229 47.53 -1.39 -27.42
C PHE A 229 47.12 0.04 -27.01
N SER A 230 47.96 1.04 -27.28
CA SER A 230 47.70 2.44 -26.91
C SER A 230 46.46 3.00 -27.61
N THR A 231 46.23 2.69 -28.88
CA THR A 231 45.00 3.09 -29.59
C THR A 231 43.73 2.48 -28.98
N ALA A 232 43.75 1.20 -28.61
CA ALA A 232 42.63 0.55 -27.92
C ALA A 232 42.37 1.18 -26.54
N VAL A 233 43.43 1.46 -25.78
CA VAL A 233 43.33 2.10 -24.46
C VAL A 233 42.83 3.54 -24.56
N LEU A 234 43.28 4.32 -25.55
CA LEU A 234 42.80 5.67 -25.80
C LEU A 234 41.30 5.70 -26.13
N VAL A 235 40.83 4.82 -27.02
CA VAL A 235 39.41 4.72 -27.37
C VAL A 235 38.59 4.28 -26.16
N MET A 236 39.06 3.28 -25.40
CA MET A 236 38.41 2.85 -24.16
C MET A 236 38.30 4.00 -23.14
N SER A 237 39.34 4.83 -23.02
CA SER A 237 39.36 5.97 -22.10
C SER A 237 38.36 7.04 -22.52
N LEU A 238 38.28 7.34 -23.82
CA LEU A 238 37.29 8.28 -24.37
C LEU A 238 35.85 7.75 -24.18
N LEU A 239 35.61 6.47 -24.41
CA LEU A 239 34.31 5.83 -24.18
C LEU A 239 33.93 5.84 -22.70
N ALA A 240 34.87 5.57 -21.79
CA ALA A 240 34.64 5.61 -20.35
C ALA A 240 34.26 7.02 -19.88
N ILE A 241 34.99 8.05 -20.32
CA ILE A 241 34.70 9.45 -19.97
C ILE A 241 33.33 9.88 -20.56
N GLY A 242 33.08 9.58 -21.84
CA GLY A 242 31.84 9.94 -22.51
C GLY A 242 30.61 9.25 -21.90
N SER A 243 30.71 7.95 -21.61
CA SER A 243 29.64 7.18 -20.96
C SER A 243 29.40 7.62 -19.52
N SER A 244 30.46 7.91 -18.75
CA SER A 244 30.33 8.44 -17.38
C SER A 244 29.64 9.81 -17.36
N PHE A 245 30.02 10.72 -18.26
CA PHE A 245 29.38 12.03 -18.41
C PHE A 245 27.90 11.90 -18.79
N ALA A 246 27.60 11.04 -19.77
CA ALA A 246 26.23 10.74 -20.17
C ALA A 246 25.40 10.12 -19.02
N ALA A 247 26.00 9.21 -18.24
CA ALA A 247 25.37 8.61 -17.07
C ALA A 247 25.07 9.65 -15.98
N GLY A 248 25.99 10.60 -15.77
CA GLY A 248 25.81 11.73 -14.84
C GLY A 248 24.65 12.64 -15.25
N ILE A 249 24.61 13.08 -16.52
CA ILE A 249 23.50 13.91 -17.04
C ILE A 249 22.17 13.16 -16.92
N ARG A 250 22.12 11.90 -17.37
CA ARG A 250 20.92 11.06 -17.23
C ARG A 250 20.47 10.98 -15.78
N GLY A 251 21.38 10.69 -14.85
CA GLY A 251 21.07 10.58 -13.42
C GLY A 251 20.47 11.88 -12.88
N GLY A 252 21.12 13.01 -13.14
CA GLY A 252 20.64 14.33 -12.70
C GLY A 252 19.28 14.68 -13.28
N VAL A 253 19.06 14.48 -14.58
CA VAL A 253 17.78 14.80 -15.25
C VAL A 253 16.65 13.91 -14.72
N PHE A 254 16.87 12.60 -14.54
CA PHE A 254 15.87 11.73 -13.92
C PHE A 254 15.53 12.15 -12.50
N THR A 255 16.52 12.47 -11.66
CA THR A 255 16.28 12.96 -10.29
C THR A 255 15.43 14.23 -10.27
N LEU A 256 15.65 15.17 -11.19
CA LEU A 256 14.83 16.38 -11.32
C LEU A 256 13.39 16.06 -11.74
N ILE A 257 13.19 15.16 -12.70
CA ILE A 257 11.85 14.72 -13.13
C ILE A 257 11.10 14.10 -11.94
N PHE A 258 11.78 13.26 -11.14
CA PHE A 258 11.15 12.57 -10.01
C PHE A 258 10.76 13.53 -8.89
N ALA A 259 11.60 14.51 -8.57
CA ALA A 259 11.25 15.57 -7.62
C ALA A 259 10.02 16.39 -8.07
N ARG A 260 9.94 16.73 -9.36
CA ARG A 260 8.76 17.42 -9.93
C ARG A 260 7.51 16.55 -9.89
N LEU A 261 7.62 15.27 -10.19
CA LEU A 261 6.52 14.31 -10.11
C LEU A 261 6.00 14.19 -8.68
N ASN A 262 6.89 14.10 -7.68
CA ASN A 262 6.50 14.03 -6.26
C ASN A 262 5.68 15.26 -5.83
N ILE A 263 6.13 16.47 -6.16
CA ILE A 263 5.42 17.72 -5.85
C ILE A 263 4.03 17.72 -6.48
N ARG A 264 3.91 17.32 -7.76
CA ARG A 264 2.61 17.28 -8.45
C ARG A 264 1.66 16.26 -7.83
N LEU A 265 2.14 15.05 -7.54
CA LEU A 265 1.31 14.00 -6.93
C LEU A 265 0.83 14.43 -5.54
N ARG A 266 1.72 14.94 -4.68
CA ARG A 266 1.34 15.44 -3.35
C ARG A 266 0.35 16.59 -3.41
N ASN A 267 0.54 17.54 -4.32
CA ASN A 267 -0.40 18.66 -4.48
C ASN A 267 -1.77 18.19 -4.99
N CYS A 268 -1.82 17.28 -5.97
CA CYS A 268 -3.08 16.72 -6.46
C CYS A 268 -3.81 15.92 -5.38
N LEU A 269 -3.08 15.08 -4.65
CA LEU A 269 -3.64 14.29 -3.55
C LEU A 269 -4.15 15.19 -2.42
N PHE A 270 -3.37 16.18 -1.99
CA PHE A 270 -3.79 17.10 -0.94
C PHE A 270 -5.03 17.91 -1.33
N ARG A 271 -5.09 18.41 -2.58
CA ARG A 271 -6.28 19.11 -3.11
C ARG A 271 -7.50 18.20 -3.13
N SER A 272 -7.34 16.95 -3.57
CA SER A 272 -8.42 15.97 -3.54
C SER A 272 -8.91 15.72 -2.11
N LEU A 273 -8.00 15.47 -1.17
CA LEU A 273 -8.30 15.19 0.24
C LEU A 273 -9.08 16.31 0.91
N VAL A 274 -8.65 17.57 0.75
CA VAL A 274 -9.33 18.73 1.36
C VAL A 274 -10.72 18.98 0.77
N SER A 275 -11.01 18.45 -0.43
CA SER A 275 -12.32 18.55 -1.06
C SER A 275 -13.28 17.40 -0.72
N GLN A 276 -12.85 16.40 0.05
CA GLN A 276 -13.71 15.27 0.43
C GLN A 276 -14.69 15.64 1.55
N GLU A 277 -15.84 14.97 1.58
CA GLU A 277 -16.86 15.16 2.62
C GLU A 277 -16.40 14.67 4.00
N MET A 278 -17.03 15.15 5.08
CA MET A 278 -16.64 14.78 6.44
C MET A 278 -16.77 13.27 6.71
N SER A 279 -17.75 12.60 6.09
CA SER A 279 -17.91 11.14 6.22
C SER A 279 -16.69 10.35 5.76
N PHE A 280 -15.90 10.87 4.82
CA PHE A 280 -14.65 10.24 4.40
C PHE A 280 -13.63 10.23 5.55
N PHE A 281 -13.53 11.31 6.32
CA PHE A 281 -12.62 11.43 7.46
C PHE A 281 -13.10 10.67 8.69
N ASP A 282 -14.40 10.39 8.80
CA ASP A 282 -14.92 9.50 9.84
C ASP A 282 -14.58 8.02 9.57
N GLU A 283 -14.61 7.63 8.29
CA GLU A 283 -14.31 6.26 7.84
C GLU A 283 -12.80 5.97 7.79
N ASN A 284 -11.98 6.99 7.52
CA ASN A 284 -10.54 6.85 7.36
C ASN A 284 -9.80 7.53 8.52
N ARG A 285 -8.91 6.79 9.19
CA ARG A 285 -8.08 7.36 10.27
C ARG A 285 -7.18 8.45 9.70
N THR A 286 -7.08 9.59 10.39
CA THR A 286 -6.22 10.72 9.96
C THR A 286 -4.76 10.29 9.73
N GLY A 287 -4.25 9.37 10.55
CA GLY A 287 -2.91 8.79 10.39
C GLY A 287 -2.73 8.06 9.05
N ASP A 288 -3.76 7.34 8.58
CA ASP A 288 -3.72 6.63 7.30
C ASP A 288 -3.71 7.62 6.12
N VAL A 289 -4.49 8.69 6.22
CA VAL A 289 -4.52 9.76 5.21
C VAL A 289 -3.16 10.47 5.11
N ILE A 290 -2.54 10.78 6.26
CA ILE A 290 -1.21 11.41 6.32
C ILE A 290 -0.14 10.46 5.77
N SER A 291 -0.19 9.17 6.14
CA SER A 291 0.72 8.15 5.63
C SER A 291 0.61 8.00 4.10
N ARG A 292 -0.61 7.99 3.56
CA ARG A 292 -0.82 7.98 2.10
C ARG A 292 -0.26 9.24 1.44
N LEU A 293 -0.45 10.42 2.04
CA LEU A 293 0.09 11.68 1.55
C LEU A 293 1.62 11.74 1.57
N THR A 294 2.27 11.11 2.55
CA THR A 294 3.72 11.20 2.76
C THR A 294 4.45 9.97 2.26
N SER A 295 4.27 8.83 2.92
CA SER A 295 4.96 7.56 2.61
C SER A 295 4.58 7.04 1.23
N ASP A 296 3.29 6.84 0.95
CA ASP A 296 2.88 6.21 -0.31
C ASP A 296 3.19 7.10 -1.53
N THR A 297 3.00 8.43 -1.46
CA THR A 297 3.41 9.31 -2.57
C THR A 297 4.91 9.29 -2.83
N THR A 298 5.73 9.13 -1.79
CA THR A 298 7.20 9.04 -1.91
C THR A 298 7.60 7.69 -2.50
N ILE A 299 6.98 6.60 -2.04
CA ILE A 299 7.17 5.27 -2.62
C ILE A 299 6.82 5.30 -4.11
N VAL A 300 5.71 5.93 -4.48
CA VAL A 300 5.28 6.05 -5.88
C VAL A 300 6.25 6.91 -6.70
N SER A 301 6.66 8.08 -6.20
CA SER A 301 7.53 8.98 -6.96
C SER A 301 8.95 8.47 -7.07
N ASP A 302 9.47 7.79 -6.05
CA ASP A 302 10.90 7.46 -5.95
C ASP A 302 11.14 6.01 -6.35
N LEU A 303 10.43 5.04 -5.76
CA LEU A 303 10.65 3.63 -6.05
C LEU A 303 10.20 3.26 -7.46
N VAL A 304 9.01 3.67 -7.92
CA VAL A 304 8.56 3.32 -9.28
C VAL A 304 9.49 3.93 -10.31
N SER A 305 9.80 5.20 -10.14
CA SER A 305 10.67 5.97 -11.03
C SER A 305 12.11 5.46 -11.10
N GLN A 306 12.74 5.19 -9.95
CA GLN A 306 14.09 4.64 -9.89
C GLN A 306 14.14 3.24 -10.50
N ASN A 307 13.15 2.40 -10.20
CA ASN A 307 13.08 1.05 -10.75
C ASN A 307 12.86 1.06 -12.26
N ILE A 308 12.01 1.94 -12.80
CA ILE A 308 11.85 2.10 -14.26
C ILE A 308 13.16 2.53 -14.92
N ASN A 309 13.90 3.48 -14.33
CA ASN A 309 15.19 3.92 -14.86
C ASN A 309 16.24 2.80 -14.87
N ILE A 310 16.35 2.05 -13.76
CA ILE A 310 17.27 0.90 -13.65
C ILE A 310 16.86 -0.19 -14.65
N PHE A 311 15.56 -0.51 -14.74
CA PHE A 311 15.02 -1.49 -15.67
C PHE A 311 15.39 -1.16 -17.11
N LEU A 312 15.04 0.06 -17.58
CA LEU A 312 15.25 0.47 -18.96
C LEU A 312 16.74 0.46 -19.33
N ARG A 313 17.60 0.96 -18.43
CA ARG A 313 19.07 0.93 -18.62
C ARG A 313 19.57 -0.50 -18.80
N ASN A 314 19.20 -1.41 -17.90
CA ASN A 314 19.71 -2.77 -17.91
C ASN A 314 19.12 -3.60 -19.06
N VAL A 315 17.90 -3.31 -19.54
CA VAL A 315 17.34 -3.94 -20.73
C VAL A 315 18.11 -3.52 -21.99
N VAL A 316 18.39 -2.22 -22.15
CA VAL A 316 19.20 -1.72 -23.28
C VAL A 316 20.61 -2.31 -23.24
N LYS A 317 21.25 -2.30 -22.05
CA LYS A 317 22.59 -2.87 -21.84
C LYS A 317 22.62 -4.38 -22.10
N ALA A 318 21.68 -5.15 -21.54
CA ALA A 318 21.60 -6.59 -21.77
C ALA A 318 21.41 -6.92 -23.25
N THR A 319 20.55 -6.17 -23.97
CA THR A 319 20.35 -6.36 -25.42
C THR A 319 21.65 -6.15 -26.19
N GLY A 320 22.39 -5.08 -25.87
CA GLY A 320 23.69 -4.81 -26.48
C GLY A 320 24.71 -5.90 -26.17
N VAL A 321 24.83 -6.32 -24.91
CA VAL A 321 25.75 -7.38 -24.47
C VAL A 321 25.46 -8.70 -25.18
N ILE A 322 24.19 -9.11 -25.24
CA ILE A 322 23.78 -10.34 -25.94
C ILE A 322 24.18 -10.27 -27.41
N PHE A 323 23.96 -9.13 -28.08
CA PHE A 323 24.36 -8.93 -29.47
C PHE A 323 25.89 -9.10 -29.67
N PHE A 324 26.71 -8.53 -28.79
CA PHE A 324 28.16 -8.68 -28.85
C PHE A 324 28.62 -10.11 -28.54
N MET A 325 28.03 -10.78 -27.56
CA MET A 325 28.36 -12.18 -27.25
C MET A 325 28.16 -13.10 -28.46
N PHE A 326 27.00 -13.01 -29.12
CA PHE A 326 26.72 -13.79 -30.32
C PHE A 326 27.64 -13.43 -31.50
N SER A 327 28.02 -12.16 -31.62
CA SER A 327 28.95 -11.69 -32.65
C SER A 327 30.38 -12.19 -32.43
N LEU A 328 30.82 -12.33 -31.17
CA LEU A 328 32.14 -12.87 -30.83
C LEU A 328 32.20 -14.39 -31.02
N SER A 329 31.24 -15.12 -30.43
CA SER A 329 31.15 -16.56 -30.57
C SER A 329 29.75 -17.04 -30.25
N TRP A 330 29.02 -17.45 -31.30
CA TRP A 330 27.71 -18.07 -31.12
C TRP A 330 27.82 -19.40 -30.32
N LYS A 331 28.93 -20.14 -30.44
CA LYS A 331 29.16 -21.39 -29.71
C LYS A 331 29.26 -21.16 -28.19
N LEU A 332 30.07 -20.19 -27.76
CA LEU A 332 30.17 -19.84 -26.34
C LEU A 332 28.89 -19.20 -25.80
N SER A 333 28.23 -18.37 -26.62
CA SER A 333 26.92 -17.80 -26.26
C SER A 333 25.93 -18.90 -25.89
N LEU A 334 25.85 -19.98 -26.66
CA LEU A 334 24.99 -21.12 -26.34
C LEU A 334 25.32 -21.74 -24.98
N VAL A 335 26.60 -21.89 -24.63
CA VAL A 335 27.03 -22.42 -23.32
C VAL A 335 26.52 -21.52 -22.19
N THR A 336 26.65 -20.19 -22.32
CA THR A 336 26.09 -19.26 -21.33
C THR A 336 24.57 -19.37 -21.23
N PHE A 337 23.87 -19.44 -22.37
CA PHE A 337 22.41 -19.57 -22.43
C PHE A 337 21.86 -20.90 -21.92
N MET A 338 22.68 -21.95 -21.80
CA MET A 338 22.29 -23.17 -21.10
C MET A 338 22.16 -22.97 -19.58
N GLY A 339 22.98 -22.09 -18.99
CA GLY A 339 22.96 -21.81 -17.54
C GLY A 339 21.76 -20.97 -17.11
N PHE A 340 21.32 -20.01 -17.95
CA PHE A 340 20.25 -19.06 -17.62
C PHE A 340 18.93 -19.70 -17.17
N PRO A 341 18.36 -20.69 -17.90
CA PRO A 341 17.12 -21.34 -17.48
C PRO A 341 17.22 -21.99 -16.10
N ILE A 342 18.37 -22.58 -15.76
CA ILE A 342 18.60 -23.23 -14.46
C ILE A 342 18.53 -22.17 -13.35
N ILE A 343 19.24 -21.06 -13.53
CA ILE A 343 19.24 -19.95 -12.58
C ILE A 343 17.82 -19.40 -12.41
N MET A 344 17.09 -19.14 -13.51
CA MET A 344 15.71 -18.65 -13.45
C MET A 344 14.77 -19.60 -12.70
N LEU A 345 14.91 -20.92 -12.91
CA LEU A 345 14.08 -21.90 -12.21
C LEU A 345 14.36 -21.90 -10.70
N VAL A 346 15.63 -21.91 -10.30
CA VAL A 346 16.05 -21.85 -8.90
C VAL A 346 15.53 -20.56 -8.25
N SER A 347 15.69 -19.41 -8.93
CA SER A 347 15.20 -18.11 -8.47
C SER A 347 13.67 -18.05 -8.36
N ASP A 348 12.90 -18.66 -9.28
CA ASP A 348 11.43 -18.68 -9.20
C ASP A 348 10.93 -19.54 -8.01
N VAL A 349 11.53 -20.71 -7.80
CA VAL A 349 11.20 -21.58 -6.66
C VAL A 349 11.51 -20.89 -5.33
N TYR A 350 12.72 -20.33 -5.22
CA TYR A 350 13.12 -19.57 -4.04
C TYR A 350 12.23 -18.33 -3.84
N GLY A 351 11.98 -17.54 -4.88
CA GLY A 351 11.19 -16.32 -4.80
C GLY A 351 9.75 -16.57 -4.32
N LYS A 352 9.10 -17.65 -4.75
CA LYS A 352 7.77 -18.05 -4.24
C LYS A 352 7.80 -18.44 -2.78
N TYR A 353 8.81 -19.21 -2.36
CA TYR A 353 8.98 -19.61 -0.97
C TYR A 353 9.28 -18.39 -0.07
N TYR A 354 10.21 -17.54 -0.51
CA TYR A 354 10.59 -16.29 0.14
C TYR A 354 9.40 -15.36 0.34
N GLN A 355 8.59 -15.15 -0.71
CA GLN A 355 7.40 -14.30 -0.62
C GLN A 355 6.39 -14.80 0.42
N LYS A 356 6.20 -16.12 0.54
CA LYS A 356 5.33 -16.69 1.58
C LYS A 356 5.89 -16.42 2.96
N LEU A 357 7.17 -16.72 3.16
CA LEU A 357 7.82 -16.57 4.46
C LEU A 357 7.91 -15.11 4.90
N SER A 358 8.24 -14.20 3.97
CA SER A 358 8.27 -12.75 4.22
C SER A 358 6.90 -12.22 4.65
N LYS A 359 5.79 -12.72 4.06
CA LYS A 359 4.43 -12.39 4.54
C LYS A 359 4.17 -12.90 5.96
N ASP A 360 4.58 -14.13 6.27
CA ASP A 360 4.43 -14.70 7.61
C ASP A 360 5.24 -13.88 8.63
N VAL A 361 6.47 -13.44 8.27
CA VAL A 361 7.31 -12.56 9.08
C VAL A 361 6.63 -11.21 9.31
N GLN A 362 6.14 -10.56 8.25
CA GLN A 362 5.42 -9.27 8.36
C GLN A 362 4.17 -9.38 9.23
N SER A 363 3.40 -10.46 9.11
CA SER A 363 2.21 -10.69 9.94
C SER A 363 2.57 -10.89 11.42
N ALA A 364 3.62 -11.67 11.71
CA ALA A 364 4.11 -11.88 13.07
C ALA A 364 4.66 -10.57 13.68
N LEU A 365 5.37 -9.76 12.88
CA LEU A 365 5.88 -8.46 13.28
C LEU A 365 4.74 -7.47 13.56
N ALA A 366 3.71 -7.42 12.71
CA ALA A 366 2.53 -6.58 12.92
C ALA A 366 1.83 -6.91 14.24
N LYS A 367 1.69 -8.20 14.58
CA LYS A 367 1.15 -8.63 15.87
C LYS A 367 2.00 -8.15 17.05
N ALA A 368 3.33 -8.18 16.94
CA ALA A 368 4.23 -7.66 17.96
C ALA A 368 4.11 -6.13 18.10
N ASN A 369 4.06 -5.41 16.98
CA ASN A 369 3.91 -3.96 16.96
C ASN A 369 2.58 -3.51 17.55
N ASN A 370 1.48 -4.21 17.26
CA ASN A 370 0.16 -3.90 17.84
C ASN A 370 0.19 -4.03 19.37
N THR A 371 0.84 -5.07 19.91
CA THR A 371 1.03 -5.21 21.35
C THR A 371 1.86 -4.05 21.91
N ALA A 372 2.96 -3.67 21.26
CA ALA A 372 3.77 -2.54 21.71
C ALA A 372 3.00 -1.21 21.69
N GLU A 373 2.21 -0.96 20.63
CA GLU A 373 1.35 0.22 20.51
C GLU A 373 0.32 0.28 21.64
N GLU A 374 -0.36 -0.83 21.91
CA GLU A 374 -1.35 -0.94 23.00
C GLU A 374 -0.71 -0.67 24.37
N THR A 375 0.39 -1.34 24.69
CA THR A 375 1.11 -1.18 25.97
C THR A 375 1.61 0.27 26.15
N ILE A 376 2.22 0.87 25.12
CA ILE A 376 2.76 2.23 25.20
C ILE A 376 1.64 3.27 25.27
N SER A 377 0.56 3.10 24.50
CA SER A 377 -0.60 3.99 24.55
C SER A 377 -1.29 3.93 25.92
N ALA A 378 -1.25 2.78 26.58
CA ALA A 378 -1.81 2.55 27.92
C ALA A 378 -0.75 2.64 29.03
N MET A 379 0.39 3.31 28.81
CA MET A 379 1.52 3.28 29.75
C MET A 379 1.16 3.75 31.17
N LYS A 380 0.22 4.70 31.32
CA LYS A 380 -0.28 5.11 32.64
C LYS A 380 -0.95 3.96 33.39
N THR A 381 -1.71 3.13 32.67
CA THR A 381 -2.36 1.93 33.21
C THR A 381 -1.32 0.87 33.57
N VAL A 382 -0.39 0.59 32.66
CA VAL A 382 0.70 -0.39 32.92
C VAL A 382 1.47 0.01 34.20
N ARG A 383 1.78 1.30 34.35
CA ARG A 383 2.45 1.85 35.54
C ARG A 383 1.57 1.82 36.78
N SER A 384 0.28 2.13 36.67
CA SER A 384 -0.64 2.10 37.83
C SER A 384 -0.84 0.70 38.39
N PHE A 385 -0.68 -0.33 37.55
CA PHE A 385 -0.75 -1.75 37.93
C PHE A 385 0.64 -2.40 38.13
N ALA A 386 1.74 -1.66 38.00
CA ALA A 386 3.12 -2.16 38.12
C ALA A 386 3.40 -3.44 37.31
N ASN A 387 2.86 -3.53 36.08
CA ASN A 387 2.89 -4.75 35.26
C ASN A 387 3.94 -4.69 34.12
N GLU A 388 4.97 -3.86 34.24
CA GLU A 388 5.94 -3.59 33.16
C GLU A 388 6.68 -4.85 32.68
N GLU A 389 7.10 -5.72 33.60
CA GLU A 389 7.84 -6.95 33.24
C GLU A 389 6.98 -7.96 32.49
N THR A 390 5.70 -8.08 32.86
CA THR A 390 4.76 -8.99 32.19
C THR A 390 4.52 -8.54 30.76
N GLU A 391 4.25 -7.25 30.55
CA GLU A 391 4.05 -6.69 29.21
C GLU A 391 5.31 -6.82 28.35
N ALA A 392 6.50 -6.58 28.93
CA ALA A 392 7.77 -6.80 28.25
C ALA A 392 7.94 -8.27 27.82
N ASN A 393 7.56 -9.23 28.68
CA ASN A 393 7.60 -10.66 28.37
C ASN A 393 6.60 -11.06 27.28
N VAL A 394 5.40 -10.49 27.27
CA VAL A 394 4.41 -10.72 26.19
C VAL A 394 4.98 -10.27 24.85
N TYR A 395 5.56 -9.08 24.78
CA TYR A 395 6.21 -8.56 23.57
C TYR A 395 7.40 -9.46 23.14
N TRP A 396 8.24 -9.87 24.09
CA TRP A 396 9.35 -10.80 23.83
C TRP A 396 8.89 -12.12 23.22
N GLN A 397 7.81 -12.73 23.72
CA GLN A 397 7.25 -13.96 23.16
C GLN A 397 6.78 -13.80 21.71
N LYS A 398 6.20 -12.64 21.36
CA LYS A 398 5.82 -12.34 19.97
C LYS A 398 7.06 -12.20 19.08
N LEU A 399 8.12 -11.54 19.56
CA LEU A 399 9.40 -11.45 18.85
C LEU A 399 10.07 -12.80 18.63
N GLN A 400 9.93 -13.75 19.56
CA GLN A 400 10.46 -15.11 19.37
C GLN A 400 9.82 -15.84 18.18
N GLN A 401 8.54 -15.57 17.88
CA GLN A 401 7.91 -16.12 16.67
C GLN A 401 8.50 -15.52 15.40
N VAL A 402 8.76 -14.20 15.39
CA VAL A 402 9.47 -13.52 14.30
C VAL A 402 10.86 -14.13 14.10
N TYR A 403 11.61 -14.36 15.18
CA TYR A 403 12.93 -14.98 15.13
C TYR A 403 12.91 -16.39 14.51
N LYS A 404 11.93 -17.23 14.87
CA LYS A 404 11.78 -18.59 14.31
C LYS A 404 11.52 -18.56 12.80
N LEU A 405 10.75 -17.59 12.31
CA LEU A 405 10.50 -17.41 10.88
C LEU A 405 11.74 -16.89 10.16
N ASN A 406 12.42 -15.88 10.72
CA ASN A 406 13.69 -15.37 10.18
C ASN A 406 14.77 -16.44 10.10
N LYS A 407 14.83 -17.38 11.05
CA LYS A 407 15.75 -18.52 10.98
C LYS A 407 15.48 -19.41 9.76
N ARG A 408 14.22 -19.66 9.43
CA ARG A 408 13.84 -20.40 8.21
C ARG A 408 14.20 -19.61 6.96
N GLU A 409 14.07 -18.29 7.00
CA GLU A 409 14.40 -17.39 5.89
C GLU A 409 15.90 -17.40 5.62
N ALA A 410 16.70 -17.29 6.68
CA ALA A 410 18.15 -17.39 6.60
C ALA A 410 18.60 -18.74 6.00
N LEU A 411 18.01 -19.87 6.43
CA LEU A 411 18.33 -21.18 5.84
C LEU A 411 17.98 -21.26 4.35
N ALA A 412 16.81 -20.74 3.96
CA ALA A 412 16.40 -20.71 2.56
C ALA A 412 17.33 -19.81 1.72
N TYR A 413 17.73 -18.66 2.26
CA TYR A 413 18.68 -17.75 1.62
C TYR A 413 20.05 -18.41 1.42
N THR A 414 20.58 -19.10 2.45
CA THR A 414 21.84 -19.85 2.33
C THR A 414 21.80 -20.85 1.19
N TYR A 415 20.72 -21.65 1.09
CA TYR A 415 20.56 -22.61 -0.01
C TYR A 415 20.49 -21.93 -1.38
N TYR A 416 19.78 -20.80 -1.48
CA TYR A 416 19.67 -20.02 -2.71
C TYR A 416 21.03 -19.49 -3.18
N VAL A 417 21.79 -18.83 -2.29
CA VAL A 417 23.12 -18.28 -2.62
C VAL A 417 24.09 -19.39 -3.02
N TRP A 418 24.09 -20.52 -2.31
CA TRP A 418 24.93 -21.65 -2.68
C TRP A 418 24.54 -22.24 -4.04
N SER A 419 23.25 -22.47 -4.29
CA SER A 419 22.78 -23.08 -5.54
C SER A 419 23.00 -22.17 -6.75
N SER A 420 22.65 -20.89 -6.64
CA SER A 420 22.85 -19.91 -7.71
C SER A 420 24.34 -19.62 -7.97
N GLY A 421 25.12 -19.41 -6.91
CA GLY A 421 26.57 -19.18 -6.99
C GLY A 421 27.32 -20.37 -7.59
N LEU A 422 27.00 -21.60 -7.16
CA LEU A 422 27.59 -22.81 -7.74
C LEU A 422 27.27 -22.93 -9.23
N THR A 423 26.02 -22.65 -9.63
CA THR A 423 25.60 -22.70 -11.03
C THR A 423 26.39 -21.69 -11.88
N LEU A 424 26.56 -20.46 -11.39
CA LEU A 424 27.34 -19.42 -12.06
C LEU A 424 28.82 -19.84 -12.22
N LEU A 425 29.44 -20.35 -11.15
CA LEU A 425 30.83 -20.83 -11.20
C LEU A 425 31.02 -22.00 -12.18
N VAL A 426 30.06 -22.93 -12.24
CA VAL A 426 30.09 -24.04 -13.21
C VAL A 426 30.02 -23.55 -14.64
N VAL A 427 29.15 -22.57 -14.93
CA VAL A 427 29.05 -21.94 -16.26
C VAL A 427 30.35 -21.23 -16.61
N GLN A 428 30.93 -20.48 -15.69
CA GLN A 428 32.21 -19.78 -15.87
C GLN A 428 33.36 -20.75 -16.17
N VAL A 429 33.49 -21.84 -15.40
CA VAL A 429 34.50 -22.88 -15.65
C VAL A 429 34.27 -23.55 -17.01
N SER A 430 33.02 -23.78 -17.38
CA SER A 430 32.66 -24.39 -18.68
C SER A 430 33.04 -23.47 -19.84
N ILE A 431 32.81 -22.16 -19.72
CA ILE A 431 33.19 -21.15 -20.71
C ILE A 431 34.70 -21.02 -20.82
N LEU A 432 35.43 -21.05 -19.69
CA LEU A 432 36.89 -21.02 -19.73
C LEU A 432 37.47 -22.29 -20.38
N TYR A 433 36.94 -23.46 -20.05
CA TYR A 433 37.40 -24.74 -20.63
C TYR A 433 37.11 -24.81 -22.14
N TYR A 434 35.86 -24.60 -22.53
CA TYR A 434 35.46 -24.68 -23.94
C TYR A 434 36.02 -23.50 -24.75
N GLY A 435 36.06 -22.30 -24.17
CA GLY A 435 36.67 -21.13 -24.77
C GLY A 435 38.17 -21.29 -24.98
N GLY A 436 38.87 -21.88 -24.01
CA GLY A 436 40.27 -22.27 -24.14
C GLY A 436 40.49 -23.26 -25.28
N HIS A 437 39.61 -24.26 -25.43
CA HIS A 437 39.62 -25.17 -26.59
C HIS A 437 39.42 -24.42 -27.93
N LEU A 438 38.52 -23.43 -27.99
CA LEU A 438 38.34 -22.58 -29.19
C LEU A 438 39.58 -21.74 -29.52
N VAL A 439 40.31 -21.27 -28.51
CA VAL A 439 41.56 -20.52 -28.70
C VAL A 439 42.69 -21.44 -29.18
N ILE A 440 42.86 -22.60 -28.55
CA ILE A 440 43.89 -23.59 -28.92
C ILE A 440 43.65 -24.12 -30.34
N SER A 441 42.38 -24.32 -30.74
CA SER A 441 42.00 -24.76 -32.08
C SER A 441 42.04 -23.65 -33.14
N GLY A 442 42.42 -22.42 -32.77
CA GLY A 442 42.54 -21.27 -33.68
C GLY A 442 41.20 -20.72 -34.19
N GLN A 443 40.07 -21.11 -33.58
CA GLN A 443 38.74 -20.61 -33.94
C GLN A 443 38.42 -19.24 -33.32
N MET A 444 39.17 -18.83 -32.30
CA MET A 444 38.98 -17.57 -31.57
C MET A 444 40.31 -17.03 -31.02
N THR A 445 40.45 -15.72 -30.85
CA THR A 445 41.64 -15.11 -30.21
C THR A 445 41.51 -15.09 -28.68
N SER A 446 42.64 -14.94 -27.99
CA SER A 446 42.69 -14.75 -26.53
C SER A 446 41.93 -13.50 -26.07
N GLY A 447 41.99 -12.41 -26.83
CA GLY A 447 41.26 -11.16 -26.54
C GLY A 447 39.75 -11.31 -26.71
N ASN A 448 39.30 -12.06 -27.71
CA ASN A 448 37.88 -12.39 -27.87
C ASN A 448 37.36 -13.25 -26.71
N LEU A 449 38.15 -14.22 -26.21
CA LEU A 449 37.78 -15.00 -25.03
C LEU A 449 37.61 -14.12 -23.79
N ILE A 450 38.54 -13.20 -23.54
CA ILE A 450 38.48 -12.33 -22.36
C ILE A 450 37.33 -11.32 -22.48
N SER A 451 37.10 -10.75 -23.67
CA SER A 451 35.91 -9.92 -23.94
C SER A 451 34.64 -10.67 -23.61
N PHE A 452 34.56 -11.95 -24.04
CA PHE A 452 33.40 -12.80 -23.80
C PHE A 452 33.15 -13.03 -22.31
N ILE A 453 34.19 -13.35 -21.53
CA ILE A 453 34.09 -13.53 -20.07
C ILE A 453 33.62 -12.24 -19.38
N ILE A 454 34.13 -11.07 -19.80
CA ILE A 454 33.67 -9.79 -19.24
C ILE A 454 32.20 -9.53 -19.62
N TYR A 455 31.80 -9.81 -20.87
CA TYR A 455 30.41 -9.68 -21.29
C TYR A 455 29.46 -10.61 -20.52
N GLU A 456 29.90 -11.83 -20.20
CA GLU A 456 29.16 -12.76 -19.36
C GLU A 456 28.88 -12.17 -17.97
N PHE A 457 29.89 -11.60 -17.30
CA PHE A 457 29.69 -10.95 -16.00
C PHE A 457 28.71 -9.77 -16.10
N VAL A 458 28.88 -8.92 -17.10
CA VAL A 458 27.99 -7.77 -17.31
C VAL A 458 26.55 -8.23 -17.57
N LEU A 459 26.35 -9.34 -18.29
CA LEU A 459 25.02 -9.90 -18.51
C LEU A 459 24.42 -10.43 -17.20
N GLY A 460 25.23 -11.10 -16.36
CA GLY A 460 24.84 -11.53 -15.02
C GLY A 460 24.34 -10.36 -14.16
N ASP A 461 25.13 -9.29 -14.07
CA ASP A 461 24.77 -8.07 -13.32
C ASP A 461 23.48 -7.42 -13.84
N CYS A 462 23.30 -7.40 -15.16
CA CYS A 462 22.08 -6.86 -15.77
C CYS A 462 20.85 -7.70 -15.39
N MET A 463 20.96 -9.03 -15.41
CA MET A 463 19.87 -9.93 -15.05
C MET A 463 19.52 -9.84 -13.56
N GLU A 464 20.52 -9.79 -12.68
CA GLU A 464 20.31 -9.60 -11.24
C GLU A 464 19.61 -8.26 -10.97
N SER A 465 20.08 -7.19 -11.61
CA SER A 465 19.49 -5.86 -11.46
C SER A 465 18.06 -5.80 -11.99
N ILE A 466 17.74 -6.48 -13.08
CA ILE A 466 16.36 -6.57 -13.60
C ILE A 466 15.47 -7.35 -12.61
N GLY A 467 15.99 -8.44 -12.04
CA GLY A 467 15.28 -9.25 -11.04
C GLY A 467 14.96 -8.46 -9.76
N SER A 468 15.91 -7.67 -9.25
CA SER A 468 15.73 -6.87 -8.03
C SER A 468 14.75 -5.70 -8.21
N VAL A 469 14.69 -5.12 -9.40
CA VAL A 469 13.73 -4.07 -9.77
C VAL A 469 12.28 -4.56 -9.71
N TYR A 470 12.02 -5.84 -10.05
CA TYR A 470 10.66 -6.35 -10.16
C TYR A 470 9.88 -6.24 -8.85
N SER A 471 10.49 -6.60 -7.71
CA SER A 471 9.86 -6.51 -6.39
C SER A 471 9.57 -5.06 -6.01
N GLY A 472 10.53 -4.16 -6.22
CA GLY A 472 10.38 -2.73 -5.96
C GLY A 472 9.32 -2.06 -6.83
N LEU A 473 9.21 -2.47 -8.11
CA LEU A 473 8.16 -1.99 -9.02
C LEU A 473 6.78 -2.46 -8.57
N MET A 474 6.63 -3.73 -8.17
CA MET A 474 5.35 -4.26 -7.68
C MET A 474 4.90 -3.60 -6.38
N GLN A 475 5.85 -3.30 -5.47
CA GLN A 475 5.56 -2.52 -4.27
C GLN A 475 5.08 -1.10 -4.62
N GLY A 476 5.78 -0.44 -5.54
CA GLY A 476 5.43 0.91 -5.99
C GLY A 476 4.06 0.97 -6.68
N VAL A 477 3.69 -0.05 -7.47
CA VAL A 477 2.36 -0.17 -8.08
C VAL A 477 1.26 -0.26 -7.01
N GLY A 478 1.47 -1.07 -5.96
CA GLY A 478 0.48 -1.20 -4.88
C GLY A 478 0.28 0.10 -4.09
N ALA A 479 1.35 0.88 -3.88
CA ALA A 479 1.24 2.22 -3.30
C ALA A 479 0.53 3.20 -4.25
N ALA A 480 0.83 3.11 -5.55
CA ALA A 480 0.22 3.97 -6.57
C ALA A 480 -1.30 3.76 -6.66
N GLU A 481 -1.77 2.51 -6.56
CA GLU A 481 -3.19 2.18 -6.56
C GLU A 481 -3.94 2.89 -5.43
N LYS A 482 -3.40 2.85 -4.19
CA LYS A 482 -3.98 3.54 -3.02
C LYS A 482 -3.95 5.06 -3.13
N VAL A 483 -2.89 5.61 -3.72
CA VAL A 483 -2.78 7.06 -3.95
C VAL A 483 -3.80 7.50 -4.99
N PHE A 484 -3.92 6.78 -6.11
CA PHE A 484 -4.87 7.11 -7.16
C PHE A 484 -6.33 6.88 -6.72
N GLU A 485 -6.60 5.90 -5.87
CA GLU A 485 -7.92 5.74 -5.22
C GLU A 485 -8.39 7.07 -4.59
N PHE A 486 -7.49 7.78 -3.88
CA PHE A 486 -7.82 9.05 -3.23
C PHE A 486 -7.79 10.25 -4.18
N ILE A 487 -6.91 10.26 -5.19
CA ILE A 487 -6.89 11.32 -6.20
C ILE A 487 -8.15 11.27 -7.08
N ASP A 488 -8.63 10.07 -7.41
CA ASP A 488 -9.77 9.87 -8.31
C ASP A 488 -11.12 9.85 -7.60
N ARG A 489 -11.12 9.71 -6.27
CA ARG A 489 -12.34 9.73 -5.47
C ARG A 489 -13.06 11.05 -5.68
N LYS A 490 -14.25 10.96 -6.28
CA LYS A 490 -15.19 12.08 -6.34
C LYS A 490 -15.92 12.17 -5.00
N PRO A 491 -15.98 13.36 -4.37
CA PRO A 491 -16.76 13.56 -3.16
C PRO A 491 -18.21 13.14 -3.36
N THR A 492 -18.83 12.49 -2.37
CA THR A 492 -20.24 12.08 -2.49
C THR A 492 -21.17 13.29 -2.43
N MET A 493 -20.79 14.28 -1.63
CA MET A 493 -21.45 15.57 -1.56
C MET A 493 -20.61 16.56 -2.37
N VAL A 494 -21.09 16.94 -3.54
CA VAL A 494 -20.49 18.02 -4.32
C VAL A 494 -21.20 19.31 -3.91
N HIS A 495 -20.45 20.28 -3.39
CA HIS A 495 -20.99 21.60 -3.07
C HIS A 495 -21.17 22.42 -4.36
N ASP A 496 -22.15 22.07 -5.18
CA ASP A 496 -22.48 22.71 -6.47
C ASP A 496 -23.53 23.84 -6.36
N GLY A 497 -24.00 24.11 -5.14
CA GLY A 497 -24.86 25.25 -4.84
C GLY A 497 -24.25 26.56 -5.32
N SER A 498 -25.09 27.43 -5.89
CA SER A 498 -24.68 28.74 -6.44
C SER A 498 -25.38 29.91 -5.79
N LEU A 499 -26.27 29.63 -4.83
CA LEU A 499 -27.08 30.65 -4.19
C LEU A 499 -26.27 31.40 -3.12
N ALA A 500 -26.18 32.72 -3.28
CA ALA A 500 -25.50 33.64 -2.36
C ALA A 500 -26.27 34.98 -2.32
N PRO A 501 -27.39 35.08 -1.59
CA PRO A 501 -28.18 36.30 -1.51
C PRO A 501 -27.45 37.41 -0.74
N ASP A 502 -27.76 38.66 -1.03
CA ASP A 502 -27.13 39.81 -0.33
C ASP A 502 -27.60 39.94 1.12
N HIS A 503 -28.82 39.43 1.43
CA HIS A 503 -29.41 39.48 2.76
C HIS A 503 -30.04 38.12 3.13
N VAL A 504 -29.90 37.76 4.41
CA VAL A 504 -30.43 36.54 5.03
C VAL A 504 -31.09 36.94 6.34
N ASP A 505 -32.37 36.60 6.49
CA ASP A 505 -33.13 36.85 7.71
C ASP A 505 -32.70 35.88 8.82
N GLY A 506 -32.17 34.71 8.44
CA GLY A 506 -31.59 33.73 9.36
C GLY A 506 -32.62 32.76 9.94
N LYS A 507 -33.73 32.53 9.24
CA LYS A 507 -34.75 31.54 9.64
C LYS A 507 -34.32 30.15 9.19
N VAL A 508 -34.19 29.22 10.13
CA VAL A 508 -33.79 27.83 9.85
C VAL A 508 -34.94 26.88 10.14
N GLU A 509 -35.28 26.00 9.21
CA GLU A 509 -36.34 25.00 9.38
C GLU A 509 -35.82 23.59 9.14
N PHE A 510 -35.99 22.71 10.13
CA PHE A 510 -35.82 21.27 9.99
C PHE A 510 -37.19 20.68 9.63
N ARG A 511 -37.28 19.97 8.49
CA ARG A 511 -38.51 19.31 8.04
C ARG A 511 -38.28 17.82 7.86
N ASN A 512 -38.80 17.04 8.81
CA ASN A 512 -38.84 15.58 8.82
C ASN A 512 -37.47 14.93 8.64
N VAL A 513 -36.45 15.51 9.26
CA VAL A 513 -35.05 15.15 9.02
C VAL A 513 -34.73 13.78 9.60
N THR A 514 -34.16 12.92 8.76
CA THR A 514 -33.68 11.59 9.11
C THR A 514 -32.20 11.43 8.73
N PHE A 515 -31.40 10.95 9.67
CA PHE A 515 -29.95 10.86 9.52
C PHE A 515 -29.31 9.71 10.30
N SER A 516 -28.29 9.10 9.70
CA SER A 516 -27.35 8.17 10.34
C SER A 516 -25.94 8.39 9.80
N TYR A 517 -24.92 8.28 10.65
CA TYR A 517 -23.52 8.27 10.21
C TYR A 517 -23.21 6.99 9.42
N ARG A 518 -22.39 7.09 8.37
CA ARG A 518 -22.04 5.92 7.53
C ARG A 518 -21.33 4.81 8.30
N THR A 519 -20.46 5.18 9.22
CA THR A 519 -19.77 4.26 10.13
C THR A 519 -20.73 3.46 11.03
N ARG A 520 -21.98 3.91 11.18
CA ARG A 520 -23.03 3.29 12.00
C ARG A 520 -24.40 3.32 11.32
N SER A 521 -24.46 2.89 10.06
CA SER A 521 -25.68 2.93 9.23
C SER A 521 -26.89 2.19 9.83
N ALA A 522 -26.66 1.19 10.69
CA ALA A 522 -27.71 0.46 11.37
C ALA A 522 -28.45 1.29 12.45
N THR A 523 -27.83 2.35 12.96
CA THR A 523 -28.39 3.17 14.05
C THR A 523 -28.83 4.52 13.50
N GLN A 524 -30.14 4.72 13.41
CA GLN A 524 -30.72 6.00 13.01
C GLN A 524 -30.62 7.01 14.15
N VAL A 525 -29.75 8.01 13.98
CA VAL A 525 -29.42 9.02 14.99
C VAL A 525 -30.48 10.11 15.08
N LEU A 526 -31.03 10.55 13.94
CA LEU A 526 -32.17 11.47 13.87
C LEU A 526 -33.34 10.78 13.17
N GLN A 527 -34.53 10.86 13.77
CA GLN A 527 -35.73 10.16 13.35
C GLN A 527 -36.88 11.15 13.18
N ASN A 528 -37.12 11.58 11.95
CA ASN A 528 -38.22 12.49 11.61
C ASN A 528 -38.23 13.77 12.47
N VAL A 529 -37.07 14.43 12.60
CA VAL A 529 -36.88 15.62 13.43
C VAL A 529 -37.38 16.86 12.70
N SER A 530 -38.28 17.60 13.33
CA SER A 530 -38.87 18.84 12.79
C SER A 530 -38.92 19.93 13.86
N PHE A 531 -38.33 21.09 13.55
CA PHE A 531 -38.38 22.30 14.39
C PHE A 531 -37.95 23.53 13.58
N THR A 532 -38.13 24.73 14.15
CA THR A 532 -37.79 26.00 13.50
C THR A 532 -37.00 26.90 14.45
N LEU A 533 -35.93 27.51 13.92
CA LEU A 533 -35.18 28.59 14.54
C LEU A 533 -35.66 29.91 13.96
N HIS A 534 -36.00 30.85 14.84
CA HIS A 534 -36.56 32.13 14.44
C HIS A 534 -35.49 33.24 14.49
N PRO A 535 -35.49 34.16 13.50
CA PRO A 535 -34.69 35.37 13.52
C PRO A 535 -34.80 36.13 14.84
N GLY A 536 -33.67 36.59 15.34
CA GLY A 536 -33.58 37.40 16.56
C GLY A 536 -33.94 36.69 17.86
N LYS A 537 -34.05 35.35 17.84
CA LYS A 537 -34.38 34.55 19.03
C LYS A 537 -33.28 33.55 19.36
N VAL A 538 -33.15 33.27 20.65
CA VAL A 538 -32.28 32.22 21.18
C VAL A 538 -33.09 30.93 21.31
N THR A 539 -32.64 29.88 20.64
CA THR A 539 -33.22 28.53 20.77
C THR A 539 -32.22 27.60 21.44
N ALA A 540 -32.63 26.93 22.51
CA ALA A 540 -31.81 25.94 23.21
C ALA A 540 -32.18 24.51 22.78
N LEU A 541 -31.18 23.67 22.54
CA LEU A 541 -31.33 22.26 22.24
C LEU A 541 -30.86 21.42 23.43
N VAL A 542 -31.78 20.69 24.06
CA VAL A 542 -31.57 20.00 25.35
C VAL A 542 -31.90 18.52 25.21
N GLY A 543 -31.19 17.67 25.94
CA GLY A 543 -31.50 16.23 25.98
C GLY A 543 -30.34 15.40 26.52
N PRO A 544 -30.58 14.11 26.82
CA PRO A 544 -29.52 13.19 27.27
C PRO A 544 -28.36 13.08 26.27
N SER A 545 -27.20 12.57 26.73
CA SER A 545 -26.10 12.24 25.83
C SER A 545 -26.54 11.20 24.80
N GLY A 546 -26.17 11.40 23.53
CA GLY A 546 -26.59 10.53 22.42
C GLY A 546 -27.99 10.80 21.86
N SER A 547 -28.69 11.86 22.28
CA SER A 547 -30.02 12.21 21.75
C SER A 547 -30.01 12.83 20.34
N GLY A 548 -28.84 13.15 19.78
CA GLY A 548 -28.69 13.70 18.42
C GLY A 548 -28.41 15.21 18.34
N LYS A 549 -28.12 15.89 19.45
CA LYS A 549 -27.89 17.36 19.49
C LYS A 549 -26.78 17.83 18.54
N SER A 550 -25.56 17.32 18.70
CA SER A 550 -24.43 17.67 17.84
C SER A 550 -24.64 17.21 16.39
N SER A 551 -25.43 16.15 16.17
CA SER A 551 -25.83 15.75 14.81
C SER A 551 -26.71 16.81 14.13
N CYS A 552 -27.60 17.49 14.86
CA CYS A 552 -28.39 18.58 14.29
C CYS A 552 -27.50 19.74 13.82
N VAL A 553 -26.45 20.07 14.59
CA VAL A 553 -25.44 21.08 14.21
C VAL A 553 -24.68 20.65 12.97
N ASN A 554 -24.20 19.41 12.92
CA ASN A 554 -23.49 18.87 11.76
C ASN A 554 -24.32 18.87 10.47
N ILE A 555 -25.64 18.65 10.58
CA ILE A 555 -26.57 18.76 9.45
C ILE A 555 -26.79 20.22 9.05
N LEU A 556 -26.92 21.14 10.02
CA LEU A 556 -27.10 22.57 9.73
C LEU A 556 -25.88 23.18 9.02
N GLU A 557 -24.67 22.74 9.40
CA GLU A 557 -23.41 23.07 8.72
C GLU A 557 -23.25 22.36 7.35
N ASN A 558 -24.23 21.56 6.94
CA ASN A 558 -24.19 20.79 5.69
C ASN A 558 -22.93 19.91 5.55
N PHE A 559 -22.42 19.35 6.64
CA PHE A 559 -21.25 18.45 6.62
C PHE A 559 -21.57 17.02 6.17
N TYR A 560 -22.85 16.63 6.28
CA TYR A 560 -23.31 15.27 5.98
C TYR A 560 -24.57 15.28 5.12
N PRO A 561 -24.70 14.34 4.17
CA PRO A 561 -25.92 14.21 3.38
C PRO A 561 -27.05 13.64 4.24
N LEU A 562 -28.26 14.13 4.01
CA LEU A 562 -29.47 13.61 4.63
C LEU A 562 -29.96 12.33 3.94
N GLN A 563 -30.59 11.45 4.70
CA GLN A 563 -31.25 10.25 4.15
C GLN A 563 -32.67 10.56 3.70
N ASP A 564 -33.40 11.34 4.51
CA ASP A 564 -34.75 11.80 4.22
C ASP A 564 -35.03 13.13 4.93
N GLY A 565 -36.01 13.87 4.43
CA GLY A 565 -36.33 15.22 4.87
C GLY A 565 -35.40 16.29 4.28
N GLN A 566 -35.52 17.52 4.78
CA GLN A 566 -34.72 18.65 4.32
C GLN A 566 -34.53 19.69 5.43
N VAL A 567 -33.41 20.40 5.38
CA VAL A 567 -33.17 21.60 6.17
C VAL A 567 -33.20 22.81 5.24
N LEU A 568 -33.88 23.86 5.67
CA LEU A 568 -34.11 25.07 4.90
C LEU A 568 -33.52 26.27 5.63
N LEU A 569 -32.85 27.14 4.89
CA LEU A 569 -32.47 28.49 5.30
C LEU A 569 -33.35 29.48 4.52
N ASP A 570 -34.11 30.32 5.21
CA ASP A 570 -35.08 31.28 4.63
C ASP A 570 -36.00 30.65 3.55
N GLY A 571 -36.42 29.41 3.81
CA GLY A 571 -37.32 28.66 2.94
C GLY A 571 -36.65 27.93 1.76
N ARG A 572 -35.33 28.03 1.60
CA ARG A 572 -34.57 27.33 0.56
C ARG A 572 -33.67 26.24 1.14
N PRO A 573 -33.54 25.06 0.50
CA PRO A 573 -32.65 24.00 0.98
C PRO A 573 -31.19 24.44 1.14
N ILE A 574 -30.57 24.10 2.26
CA ILE A 574 -29.15 24.48 2.54
C ILE A 574 -28.16 23.92 1.51
N ASN A 575 -28.49 22.82 0.83
CA ASN A 575 -27.64 22.26 -0.23
C ASN A 575 -27.61 23.10 -1.53
N MET A 576 -28.53 24.06 -1.72
CA MET A 576 -28.55 24.95 -2.87
C MET A 576 -27.62 26.18 -2.72
N TYR A 577 -27.19 26.48 -1.49
CA TYR A 577 -26.30 27.60 -1.20
C TYR A 577 -24.86 27.28 -1.59
N ASP A 578 -24.14 28.31 -2.07
CA ASP A 578 -22.70 28.19 -2.22
C ASP A 578 -22.07 27.90 -0.85
N HIS A 579 -21.19 26.90 -0.78
CA HIS A 579 -20.60 26.46 0.48
C HIS A 579 -19.81 27.56 1.19
N LYS A 580 -19.05 28.38 0.46
CA LYS A 580 -18.28 29.48 1.08
C LYS A 580 -19.23 30.53 1.65
N TYR A 581 -20.29 30.84 0.91
CA TYR A 581 -21.34 31.74 1.37
C TYR A 581 -22.04 31.19 2.62
N LEU A 582 -22.47 29.92 2.62
CA LEU A 582 -23.15 29.29 3.75
C LEU A 582 -22.33 29.41 5.04
N HIS A 583 -21.03 29.09 5.00
CA HIS A 583 -20.13 29.20 6.17
C HIS A 583 -19.62 30.64 6.44
N SER A 584 -20.03 31.62 5.64
CA SER A 584 -19.90 33.04 5.99
C SER A 584 -21.10 33.53 6.81
N VAL A 585 -22.27 32.91 6.58
CA VAL A 585 -23.54 33.26 7.24
C VAL A 585 -23.75 32.47 8.55
N ILE A 586 -23.31 31.22 8.57
CA ILE A 586 -23.36 30.34 9.74
C ILE A 586 -21.98 30.27 10.38
N SER A 587 -21.90 30.55 11.68
CA SER A 587 -20.69 30.36 12.48
C SER A 587 -20.94 29.38 13.63
N LEU A 588 -20.06 28.41 13.75
CA LEU A 588 -20.05 27.42 14.82
C LEU A 588 -18.92 27.66 15.82
N VAL A 589 -19.27 27.63 17.11
CA VAL A 589 -18.32 27.43 18.21
C VAL A 589 -18.53 26.04 18.80
N SER A 590 -17.59 25.14 18.53
CA SER A 590 -17.63 23.74 18.98
C SER A 590 -17.28 23.59 20.47
N GLN A 591 -17.71 22.48 21.08
CA GLN A 591 -17.43 22.12 22.48
C GLN A 591 -15.93 22.09 22.78
N GLU A 592 -15.16 21.43 21.90
CA GLU A 592 -13.69 21.40 21.93
C GLU A 592 -13.12 22.25 20.78
N PRO A 593 -12.89 23.55 20.99
CA PRO A 593 -12.36 24.42 19.96
C PRO A 593 -10.91 24.06 19.61
N VAL A 594 -10.64 23.92 18.31
CA VAL A 594 -9.30 23.70 17.78
C VAL A 594 -8.72 25.01 17.24
N LEU A 595 -7.52 25.35 17.71
CA LEU A 595 -6.71 26.44 17.17
C LEU A 595 -5.57 25.87 16.32
N PHE A 596 -5.22 26.60 15.26
CA PHE A 596 -4.08 26.24 14.43
C PHE A 596 -2.79 26.78 15.04
N ALA A 597 -1.67 26.11 14.77
CA ALA A 597 -0.33 26.55 15.15
C ALA A 597 0.08 27.79 14.32
N ARG A 598 -0.48 28.93 14.70
CA ARG A 598 -0.30 30.29 14.18
C ARG A 598 -0.55 31.28 15.31
N SER A 599 -0.29 32.56 15.06
CA SER A 599 -0.62 33.65 15.98
C SER A 599 -2.11 33.65 16.42
N ILE A 600 -2.40 34.21 17.59
CA ILE A 600 -3.78 34.39 18.06
C ILE A 600 -4.57 35.28 17.09
N ALA A 601 -3.96 36.35 16.54
CA ALA A 601 -4.59 37.19 15.53
C ALA A 601 -5.02 36.42 14.27
N ASP A 602 -4.15 35.55 13.75
CA ASP A 602 -4.45 34.72 12.58
C ASP A 602 -5.50 33.66 12.88
N ASN A 603 -5.54 33.18 14.13
CA ASN A 603 -6.58 32.27 14.59
C ASN A 603 -7.95 32.98 14.67
N ILE A 604 -8.01 34.24 15.10
CA ILE A 604 -9.27 35.01 15.15
C ILE A 604 -9.75 35.34 13.73
N SER A 605 -8.85 35.81 12.86
CA SER A 605 -9.19 36.18 11.47
C SER A 605 -9.28 34.99 10.50
N TYR A 606 -9.24 33.75 11.00
CA TYR A 606 -9.19 32.55 10.18
C TYR A 606 -10.39 32.45 9.21
N GLY A 607 -10.09 32.34 7.91
CA GLY A 607 -11.08 32.24 6.84
C GLY A 607 -11.54 33.59 6.25
N LEU A 608 -11.06 34.72 6.78
CA LEU A 608 -11.25 36.04 6.18
C LEU A 608 -10.09 36.35 5.23
N THR A 609 -10.38 36.94 4.06
CA THR A 609 -9.36 37.35 3.08
C THR A 609 -8.55 38.56 3.55
N SER A 610 -9.17 39.46 4.31
CA SER A 610 -8.54 40.61 4.95
C SER A 610 -9.36 41.04 6.16
N ALA A 611 -8.74 41.12 7.33
CA ALA A 611 -9.34 41.65 8.55
C ALA A 611 -8.43 42.75 9.12
N SER A 612 -9.00 43.90 9.49
CA SER A 612 -8.23 44.93 10.17
C SER A 612 -7.86 44.46 11.58
N PHE A 613 -6.68 44.84 12.07
CA PHE A 613 -6.28 44.52 13.44
C PHE A 613 -7.29 45.07 14.46
N GLU A 614 -7.90 46.21 14.18
CA GLU A 614 -8.97 46.78 15.01
C GLU A 614 -10.19 45.85 15.11
N SER A 615 -10.64 45.24 14.00
CA SER A 615 -11.74 44.27 14.03
C SER A 615 -11.41 43.02 14.86
N VAL A 616 -10.14 42.57 14.81
CA VAL A 616 -9.63 41.46 15.62
C VAL A 616 -9.67 41.82 17.11
N VAL A 617 -9.27 43.04 17.47
CA VAL A 617 -9.31 43.54 18.85
C VAL A 617 -10.75 43.67 19.34
N GLN A 618 -11.65 44.24 18.54
CA GLN A 618 -13.07 44.37 18.89
C GLN A 618 -13.73 43.01 19.08
N ALA A 619 -13.48 42.05 18.20
CA ALA A 619 -14.00 40.69 18.34
C ALA A 619 -13.46 40.00 19.60
N ALA A 620 -12.17 40.17 19.90
CA ALA A 620 -11.56 39.66 21.13
C ALA A 620 -12.14 40.33 22.38
N GLN A 621 -12.48 41.62 22.35
CA GLN A 621 -13.14 42.30 23.46
C GLN A 621 -14.56 41.75 23.69
N LYS A 622 -15.36 41.60 22.62
CA LYS A 622 -16.70 40.97 22.69
C LYS A 622 -16.66 39.55 23.27
N ALA A 623 -15.59 38.80 23.01
CA ALA A 623 -15.38 37.45 23.53
C ALA A 623 -14.68 37.39 24.90
N ASN A 624 -14.48 38.53 25.57
CA ASN A 624 -13.70 38.64 26.82
C ASN A 624 -12.29 38.02 26.73
N ALA A 625 -11.69 38.04 25.54
CA ALA A 625 -10.38 37.48 25.25
C ALA A 625 -9.25 38.52 25.33
N HIS A 626 -9.56 39.81 25.11
CA HIS A 626 -8.57 40.87 24.98
C HIS A 626 -7.59 40.94 26.16
N THR A 627 -8.10 40.95 27.40
CA THR A 627 -7.31 41.14 28.62
C THR A 627 -6.20 40.08 28.75
N PHE A 628 -6.55 38.80 28.65
CA PHE A 628 -5.54 37.74 28.78
C PHE A 628 -4.59 37.72 27.58
N ILE A 629 -5.08 38.05 26.37
CA ILE A 629 -4.21 38.11 25.19
C ILE A 629 -3.15 39.18 25.39
N THR A 630 -3.50 40.36 25.90
CA THR A 630 -2.54 41.45 26.16
C THR A 630 -1.57 41.16 27.30
N GLU A 631 -1.90 40.24 28.21
CA GLU A 631 -1.02 39.78 29.29
C GLU A 631 0.04 38.76 28.81
N LEU A 632 -0.16 38.15 27.64
CA LEU A 632 0.85 37.25 27.04
C LEU A 632 2.06 38.05 26.56
N GLN A 633 3.23 37.40 26.60
CA GLN A 633 4.51 38.02 26.26
C GLN A 633 4.54 38.69 24.88
N ASP A 634 3.91 38.08 23.87
CA ASP A 634 3.84 38.59 22.50
C ASP A 634 2.44 39.09 22.11
N GLY A 635 1.54 39.25 23.09
CA GLY A 635 0.18 39.74 22.84
C GLY A 635 -0.59 38.91 21.82
N TYR A 636 -1.14 39.60 20.81
CA TYR A 636 -1.86 38.97 19.69
C TYR A 636 -0.96 38.16 18.75
N GLN A 637 0.35 38.35 18.80
CA GLN A 637 1.32 37.61 17.98
C GLN A 637 1.78 36.31 18.66
N THR A 638 1.33 36.04 19.89
CA THR A 638 1.61 34.77 20.56
C THR A 638 1.11 33.59 19.73
N GLU A 639 1.98 32.60 19.52
CA GLU A 639 1.67 31.35 18.84
C GLU A 639 0.74 30.49 19.70
N ALA A 640 -0.37 30.00 19.14
CA ALA A 640 -1.29 29.15 19.92
C ALA A 640 -0.73 27.73 20.15
N GLY A 641 0.23 27.29 19.33
CA GLY A 641 0.74 25.91 19.31
C GLY A 641 -0.23 24.90 18.66
N GLU A 642 0.21 23.65 18.51
CA GLU A 642 -0.60 22.60 17.91
C GLU A 642 -1.89 22.37 18.71
N LYS A 643 -3.05 22.48 18.04
CA LYS A 643 -4.38 22.41 18.67
C LYS A 643 -4.57 23.40 19.84
N GLY A 644 -3.82 24.50 19.86
CA GLY A 644 -3.89 25.48 20.94
C GLY A 644 -3.28 25.00 22.27
N ALA A 645 -2.29 24.10 22.24
CA ALA A 645 -1.68 23.53 23.45
C ALA A 645 -1.07 24.56 24.42
N GLN A 646 -0.74 25.77 23.96
CA GLN A 646 -0.19 26.83 24.80
C GLN A 646 -1.24 27.63 25.58
N LEU A 647 -2.54 27.39 25.31
CA LEU A 647 -3.65 28.09 25.94
C LEU A 647 -4.48 27.14 26.80
N SER A 648 -5.03 27.67 27.89
CA SER A 648 -5.98 26.94 28.74
C SER A 648 -7.28 26.63 27.98
N GLY A 649 -8.08 25.67 28.48
CA GLY A 649 -9.36 25.29 27.87
C GLY A 649 -10.29 26.50 27.66
N GLY A 650 -10.48 27.31 28.71
CA GLY A 650 -11.30 28.52 28.64
C GLY A 650 -10.72 29.60 27.71
N GLN A 651 -9.38 29.77 27.69
CA GLN A 651 -8.74 30.71 26.74
C GLN A 651 -8.98 30.30 25.29
N LYS A 652 -8.86 29.01 24.97
CA LYS A 652 -9.15 28.47 23.63
C LYS A 652 -10.61 28.73 23.22
N GLN A 653 -11.56 28.54 24.14
CA GLN A 653 -12.97 28.86 23.90
C GLN A 653 -13.17 30.35 23.58
N ARG A 654 -12.59 31.27 24.35
CA ARG A 654 -12.70 32.71 24.08
C ARG A 654 -12.13 33.11 22.72
N VAL A 655 -10.99 32.54 22.31
CA VAL A 655 -10.43 32.78 20.97
C VAL A 655 -11.34 32.23 19.87
N ALA A 656 -11.93 31.05 20.06
CA ALA A 656 -12.89 30.49 19.10
C ALA A 656 -14.19 31.30 19.00
N ILE A 657 -14.67 31.85 20.12
CA ILE A 657 -15.81 32.77 20.14
C ILE A 657 -15.47 34.05 19.38
N ALA A 658 -14.29 34.64 19.61
CA ALA A 658 -13.83 35.80 18.83
C ALA A 658 -13.76 35.49 17.33
N ARG A 659 -13.28 34.30 16.94
CA ARG A 659 -13.26 33.82 15.55
C ARG A 659 -14.65 33.70 14.93
N ALA A 660 -15.66 33.33 15.70
CA ALA A 660 -17.04 33.28 15.22
C ALA A 660 -17.63 34.69 15.09
N LEU A 661 -17.40 35.56 16.07
CA LEU A 661 -18.00 36.89 16.16
C LEU A 661 -17.43 37.90 15.16
N ILE A 662 -16.14 37.79 14.78
CA ILE A 662 -15.54 38.70 13.78
C ILE A 662 -16.24 38.64 12.42
N ARG A 663 -16.94 37.55 12.12
CA ARG A 663 -17.69 37.37 10.86
C ARG A 663 -19.06 38.05 10.86
N ALA A 664 -19.54 38.54 12.00
CA ALA A 664 -20.90 39.05 12.18
C ALA A 664 -21.99 38.13 11.57
N PRO A 665 -22.04 36.85 11.98
CA PRO A 665 -22.86 35.83 11.32
C PRO A 665 -24.36 36.01 11.63
N PRO A 666 -25.27 36.00 10.63
CA PRO A 666 -26.71 35.97 10.89
C PRO A 666 -27.16 34.76 11.72
N ILE A 667 -26.44 33.64 11.65
CA ILE A 667 -26.73 32.43 12.43
C ILE A 667 -25.50 32.05 13.26
N LEU A 668 -25.67 32.03 14.58
CA LEU A 668 -24.62 31.66 15.52
C LEU A 668 -24.97 30.36 16.25
N ILE A 669 -24.09 29.37 16.17
CA ILE A 669 -24.25 28.08 16.84
C ILE A 669 -23.21 27.97 17.97
N LEU A 670 -23.68 27.73 19.18
CA LEU A 670 -22.87 27.54 20.38
C LEU A 670 -23.07 26.12 20.91
N ASP A 671 -22.13 25.21 20.63
CA ASP A 671 -22.18 23.83 21.13
C ASP A 671 -21.35 23.71 22.41
N GLU A 672 -21.99 23.80 23.57
CA GLU A 672 -21.33 23.77 24.89
C GLU A 672 -20.14 24.74 25.06
N ALA A 673 -20.15 25.83 24.29
CA ALA A 673 -19.03 26.75 24.18
C ALA A 673 -18.63 27.46 25.49
N THR A 674 -19.50 27.47 26.51
CA THR A 674 -19.27 28.10 27.82
C THR A 674 -18.95 27.11 28.95
N SER A 675 -18.81 25.82 28.63
CA SER A 675 -18.63 24.75 29.62
C SER A 675 -17.31 24.86 30.41
N ALA A 676 -16.21 25.25 29.76
CA ALA A 676 -14.87 25.36 30.35
C ALA A 676 -14.52 26.80 30.76
N LEU A 677 -15.49 27.71 30.74
CA LEU A 677 -15.37 29.09 31.17
C LEU A 677 -15.77 29.24 32.64
N ASP A 678 -15.06 30.13 33.34
CA ASP A 678 -15.45 30.64 34.65
C ASP A 678 -16.76 31.45 34.55
N ALA A 679 -17.48 31.56 35.66
CA ALA A 679 -18.81 32.16 35.68
C ALA A 679 -18.81 33.65 35.27
N GLU A 680 -17.76 34.39 35.59
CA GLU A 680 -17.63 35.82 35.24
C GLU A 680 -17.43 35.99 33.72
N SER A 681 -16.49 35.23 33.15
CA SER A 681 -16.24 35.24 31.71
C SER A 681 -17.45 34.75 30.90
N GLU A 682 -18.14 33.72 31.38
CA GLU A 682 -19.38 33.25 30.75
C GLU A 682 -20.45 34.35 30.75
N HIS A 683 -20.65 35.04 31.88
CA HIS A 683 -21.64 36.09 31.99
C HIS A 683 -21.35 37.26 31.03
N ALA A 684 -20.09 37.70 30.96
CA ALA A 684 -19.66 38.77 30.06
C ALA A 684 -19.91 38.41 28.58
N ILE A 685 -19.57 37.19 28.17
CA ILE A 685 -19.78 36.72 26.80
C ILE A 685 -21.27 36.59 26.49
N GLN A 686 -22.06 36.04 27.41
CA GLN A 686 -23.51 35.94 27.23
C GLN A 686 -24.16 37.32 27.10
N GLN A 687 -23.74 38.31 27.89
CA GLN A 687 -24.22 39.69 27.74
C GLN A 687 -23.85 40.28 26.37
N ALA A 688 -22.63 40.05 25.89
CA ALA A 688 -22.20 40.54 24.58
C ALA A 688 -23.00 39.90 23.42
N ILE A 689 -23.27 38.60 23.50
CA ILE A 689 -24.06 37.87 22.47
C ILE A 689 -25.54 38.25 22.56
N TYR A 690 -26.11 38.30 23.77
CA TYR A 690 -27.53 38.59 23.96
C TYR A 690 -27.89 40.07 23.78
N GLY A 691 -26.91 40.98 23.93
CA GLY A 691 -27.08 42.40 23.64
C GLY A 691 -27.26 42.72 22.16
N ASP A 692 -26.88 41.81 21.25
CA ASP A 692 -26.90 42.00 19.79
C ASP A 692 -27.87 41.02 19.08
N LEU A 693 -28.88 40.51 19.81
CA LEU A 693 -29.79 39.49 19.28
C LEU A 693 -30.55 39.91 18.03
N GLN A 694 -30.81 41.21 17.82
CA GLN A 694 -31.54 41.67 16.63
C GLN A 694 -30.87 41.27 15.32
N ASN A 695 -29.55 41.03 15.34
CA ASN A 695 -28.75 40.66 14.18
C ASN A 695 -28.47 39.15 14.09
N HIS A 696 -28.93 38.34 15.05
CA HIS A 696 -28.52 36.94 15.20
C HIS A 696 -29.69 36.00 15.50
N THR A 697 -29.78 34.90 14.74
CA THR A 697 -30.45 33.67 15.16
C THR A 697 -29.44 32.83 15.94
N VAL A 698 -29.71 32.55 17.22
CA VAL A 698 -28.75 31.81 18.07
C VAL A 698 -29.29 30.43 18.39
N LEU A 699 -28.52 29.39 18.03
CA LEU A 699 -28.76 28.01 18.44
C LEU A 699 -27.74 27.64 19.53
N VAL A 700 -28.23 27.27 20.71
CA VAL A 700 -27.36 26.89 21.83
C VAL A 700 -27.60 25.44 22.23
N ILE A 701 -26.55 24.62 22.27
CA ILE A 701 -26.55 23.34 22.97
C ILE A 701 -25.94 23.60 24.33
N ALA A 702 -26.77 23.59 25.38
CA ALA A 702 -26.32 23.90 26.73
C ALA A 702 -26.60 22.73 27.67
N HIS A 703 -25.56 22.40 28.44
CA HIS A 703 -25.67 21.56 29.63
C HIS A 703 -25.78 22.37 30.92
N ARG A 704 -25.73 23.72 30.87
CA ARG A 704 -25.91 24.62 32.03
C ARG A 704 -27.33 25.18 32.05
N LEU A 705 -28.00 25.05 33.20
CA LEU A 705 -29.39 25.50 33.39
C LEU A 705 -29.58 27.00 33.12
N SER A 706 -28.63 27.83 33.57
CA SER A 706 -28.67 29.29 33.39
C SER A 706 -28.77 29.74 31.93
N THR A 707 -28.15 28.99 31.02
CA THR A 707 -28.18 29.28 29.58
C THR A 707 -29.48 28.82 28.94
N VAL A 708 -30.00 27.67 29.39
CA VAL A 708 -31.26 27.09 28.88
C VAL A 708 -32.48 27.88 29.36
N GLU A 709 -32.49 28.34 30.62
CA GLU A 709 -33.60 29.10 31.22
C GLU A 709 -33.85 30.42 30.48
N ARG A 710 -32.79 31.05 29.98
CA ARG A 710 -32.86 32.33 29.25
C ARG A 710 -33.22 32.18 27.76
N ALA A 711 -33.38 30.94 27.27
CA ALA A 711 -33.74 30.71 25.88
C ALA A 711 -35.21 31.06 25.62
N HIS A 712 -35.50 31.61 24.44
CA HIS A 712 -36.85 31.99 24.02
C HIS A 712 -37.68 30.77 23.62
N ASN A 713 -37.01 29.73 23.11
CA ASN A 713 -37.58 28.46 22.71
C ASN A 713 -36.61 27.34 23.11
N ILE A 714 -37.12 26.26 23.68
CA ILE A 714 -36.33 25.10 24.10
C ILE A 714 -36.87 23.89 23.34
N ILE A 715 -35.97 23.14 22.71
CA ILE A 715 -36.27 21.91 21.98
C ILE A 715 -35.65 20.76 22.74
N VAL A 716 -36.48 19.81 23.16
CA VAL A 716 -36.04 18.64 23.92
C VAL A 716 -35.95 17.44 22.99
N LEU A 717 -34.74 16.91 22.82
CA LEU A 717 -34.44 15.72 22.04
C LEU A 717 -34.30 14.49 22.94
N ASP A 718 -34.98 13.40 22.58
CA ASP A 718 -34.76 12.07 23.14
C ASP A 718 -34.71 11.01 22.04
N LYS A 719 -33.71 10.13 22.11
CA LYS A 719 -33.51 9.03 21.14
C LYS A 719 -33.69 9.45 19.67
N GLY A 720 -33.18 10.64 19.31
CA GLY A 720 -33.25 11.14 17.94
C GLY A 720 -34.59 11.74 17.52
N ARG A 721 -35.52 12.01 18.44
CA ARG A 721 -36.84 12.61 18.18
C ARG A 721 -37.04 13.86 19.02
N VAL A 722 -37.78 14.82 18.49
CA VAL A 722 -38.27 15.97 19.27
C VAL A 722 -39.43 15.49 20.14
N VAL A 723 -39.27 15.53 21.46
CA VAL A 723 -40.28 15.05 22.41
C VAL A 723 -41.06 16.18 23.08
N GLN A 724 -40.45 17.34 23.28
CA GLN A 724 -41.11 18.53 23.82
C GLN A 724 -40.52 19.79 23.18
N GLN A 725 -41.31 20.85 23.09
CA GLN A 725 -40.86 22.16 22.61
C GLN A 725 -41.69 23.28 23.29
N GLY A 726 -41.04 24.32 23.78
CA GLY A 726 -41.73 25.45 24.43
C GLY A 726 -40.78 26.38 25.19
N SER A 727 -41.35 27.31 25.95
CA SER A 727 -40.57 28.14 26.88
C SER A 727 -40.19 27.38 28.16
N HIS A 728 -39.21 27.89 28.93
CA HIS A 728 -38.82 27.27 30.21
C HIS A 728 -40.02 27.04 31.14
N LYS A 729 -40.89 28.04 31.27
CA LYS A 729 -42.07 27.97 32.15
C LYS A 729 -43.06 26.91 31.67
N GLU A 730 -43.38 26.90 30.38
CA GLU A 730 -44.29 25.91 29.78
C GLU A 730 -43.80 24.47 29.99
N LEU A 731 -42.51 24.21 29.73
CA LEU A 731 -41.95 22.87 29.84
C LEU A 731 -41.78 22.39 31.29
N MET A 732 -41.65 23.31 32.25
CA MET A 732 -41.66 22.99 33.68
C MET A 732 -43.06 22.65 34.18
N GLU A 733 -44.09 23.37 33.71
CA GLU A 733 -45.50 23.12 34.03
C GLU A 733 -46.03 21.83 33.38
N GLU A 734 -45.62 21.53 32.13
CA GLU A 734 -46.04 20.33 31.41
C GLU A 734 -45.57 19.02 32.08
N GLY A 735 -44.50 19.08 32.88
CA GLY A 735 -44.02 17.94 33.66
C GLY A 735 -43.56 16.77 32.79
N GLY A 736 -42.39 16.89 32.17
CA GLY A 736 -41.87 15.92 31.19
C GLY A 736 -40.42 15.51 31.38
N LEU A 737 -39.73 15.22 30.26
CA LEU A 737 -38.30 14.92 30.26
C LEU A 737 -37.48 16.16 30.64
N TYR A 738 -37.90 17.34 30.18
CA TYR A 738 -37.24 18.59 30.51
C TYR A 738 -37.15 18.86 32.01
N SER A 739 -38.29 18.83 32.72
CA SER A 739 -38.34 19.08 34.16
C SER A 739 -37.50 18.06 34.95
N LYS A 740 -37.48 16.79 34.53
CA LYS A 740 -36.62 15.75 35.11
C LYS A 740 -35.12 16.03 34.91
N LEU A 741 -34.73 16.54 33.73
CA LEU A 741 -33.35 16.93 33.46
C LEU A 741 -32.93 18.13 34.32
N VAL A 742 -33.79 19.14 34.43
CA VAL A 742 -33.58 20.32 35.29
C VAL A 742 -33.45 19.91 36.75
N GLN A 743 -34.36 19.08 37.26
CA GLN A 743 -34.36 18.64 38.65
C GLN A 743 -33.11 17.81 39.00
N ARG A 744 -32.68 16.91 38.10
CA ARG A 744 -31.42 16.18 38.26
C ARG A 744 -30.21 17.10 38.31
N GLN A 745 -30.22 18.17 37.52
CA GLN A 745 -29.13 19.12 37.49
C GLN A 745 -29.06 19.97 38.76
N ILE A 746 -30.20 20.35 39.31
CA ILE A 746 -30.31 21.04 40.61
C ILE A 746 -29.84 20.12 41.75
N LEU A 747 -30.30 18.86 41.78
CA LEU A 747 -29.88 17.87 42.79
C LEU A 747 -28.38 17.52 42.69
N GLY A 748 -27.82 17.49 41.49
CA GLY A 748 -26.38 17.31 41.28
C GLY A 748 -25.53 18.49 41.74
N LEU A 749 -26.09 19.70 41.79
CA LEU A 749 -25.47 20.89 42.38
C LEU A 749 -25.56 20.89 43.92
N GLU A 750 -26.62 20.31 44.49
CA GLU A 750 -26.80 20.18 45.95
C GLU A 750 -26.00 19.01 46.57
N GLY A 751 -25.68 17.96 45.81
CA GLY A 751 -24.90 16.79 46.27
C GLY A 751 -23.37 16.97 46.31
N GLY A 752 -22.83 18.10 45.84
CA GLY A 752 -21.39 18.36 45.79
C GLY A 752 -20.75 18.78 47.13
N GLY A 753 -21.53 18.86 48.21
CA GLY A 753 -21.08 19.47 49.47
C GLY A 753 -21.01 18.56 50.70
N THR A 754 -21.44 17.30 50.67
CA THR A 754 -21.58 16.54 51.95
C THR A 754 -21.42 15.01 51.93
N ASP A 755 -20.94 14.39 50.85
CA ASP A 755 -20.85 12.92 50.77
C ASP A 755 -19.41 12.34 50.73
N SER A 756 -18.47 12.95 51.46
CA SER A 756 -17.12 12.38 51.63
C SER A 756 -16.73 11.99 53.06
N CYS A 757 -17.66 11.91 54.02
CA CYS A 757 -17.31 11.62 55.42
C CYS A 757 -18.10 10.53 56.15
N GLN A 758 -19.02 9.77 55.51
CA GLN A 758 -19.86 8.80 56.25
C GLN A 758 -19.98 7.39 55.66
N ALA A 759 -19.08 6.98 54.77
CA ALA A 759 -19.04 5.59 54.27
C ALA A 759 -18.00 4.67 54.96
N ALA A 760 -17.27 5.14 55.97
CA ALA A 760 -16.17 4.36 56.60
C ALA A 760 -16.43 3.91 58.06
N ALA A 761 -17.65 4.02 58.58
CA ALA A 761 -17.92 3.59 59.95
C ALA A 761 -19.37 3.13 60.14
N ARG A 762 -19.64 1.86 59.79
CA ARG A 762 -20.56 0.93 60.48
C ARG A 762 -20.82 -0.32 59.64
N GLY A 763 -20.34 -1.45 60.14
CA GLY A 763 -20.56 -2.78 59.58
C GLY A 763 -19.74 -3.81 60.36
N ASP A 764 -20.12 -4.01 61.62
CA ASP A 764 -19.47 -4.89 62.59
C ASP A 764 -19.99 -6.34 62.49
N SER A 765 -19.09 -7.28 62.79
CA SER A 765 -19.31 -8.63 63.33
C SER A 765 -20.15 -9.67 62.55
N SER A 766 -19.52 -10.77 62.12
CA SER A 766 -19.58 -12.06 62.85
C SER A 766 -19.08 -13.27 62.05
N LYS A 767 -18.41 -14.16 62.80
CA LYS A 767 -18.08 -15.59 62.57
C LYS A 767 -16.70 -15.95 62.00
N GLU A 768 -15.83 -16.26 62.96
CA GLU A 768 -14.74 -17.23 62.89
C GLU A 768 -15.23 -18.58 62.35
N GLU A 769 -14.49 -19.15 61.39
CA GLU A 769 -14.33 -20.59 61.28
C GLU A 769 -12.90 -20.88 60.81
N GLU A 770 -12.17 -21.55 61.70
CA GLU A 770 -10.75 -21.89 61.63
C GLU A 770 -10.59 -23.17 60.78
N PHE A 771 -9.81 -23.12 59.70
CA PHE A 771 -9.35 -24.34 59.03
C PHE A 771 -7.86 -24.25 58.71
N ARG A 772 -7.11 -25.08 59.45
CA ARG A 772 -5.66 -25.24 59.47
C ARG A 772 -5.30 -26.46 58.62
N ILE A 773 -4.45 -26.32 57.59
CA ILE A 773 -3.70 -27.46 57.03
C ILE A 773 -2.24 -27.08 56.75
N ASP A 774 -1.42 -27.67 57.61
CA ASP A 774 -0.04 -28.17 57.54
C ASP A 774 0.99 -27.75 56.47
N HIS A 775 2.15 -27.41 57.03
CA HIS A 775 3.48 -27.53 56.43
C HIS A 775 3.84 -29.00 56.14
N SER A 776 4.27 -29.28 54.92
CA SER A 776 5.29 -30.30 54.68
C SER A 776 6.17 -29.91 53.48
N LEU A 777 7.41 -29.56 53.77
CA LEU A 777 8.52 -29.48 52.82
C LEU A 777 8.93 -30.90 52.40
N PRO A 778 9.51 -31.05 51.20
CA PRO A 778 10.70 -31.86 51.05
C PRO A 778 11.86 -31.01 50.54
N ALA A 779 13.02 -31.26 51.15
CA ALA A 779 14.31 -30.72 50.78
C ALA A 779 14.95 -31.52 49.63
N VAL A 780 15.99 -30.89 49.06
CA VAL A 780 17.11 -31.44 48.27
C VAL A 780 16.92 -31.47 46.74
N ALA A 781 17.58 -30.54 46.04
CA ALA A 781 18.84 -30.80 45.32
C ALA A 781 19.37 -29.50 44.70
N GLN A 782 20.38 -28.92 45.35
CA GLN A 782 21.33 -28.00 44.71
C GLN A 782 22.39 -28.87 44.05
N ASP A 783 22.52 -28.78 42.74
CA ASP A 783 23.73 -29.19 42.03
C ASP A 783 24.26 -28.02 41.21
N ASP A 784 25.54 -27.79 41.42
CA ASP A 784 26.43 -26.87 40.73
C ASP A 784 26.43 -27.11 39.21
N TYR A 785 26.41 -26.03 38.42
CA TYR A 785 27.32 -25.93 37.28
C TYR A 785 27.56 -24.47 36.89
N ASN A 786 28.71 -23.98 37.31
CA ASN A 786 29.35 -22.78 36.79
C ASN A 786 30.34 -23.25 35.70
N SER A 787 30.22 -22.80 34.45
CA SER A 787 31.36 -22.55 33.54
C SER A 787 30.93 -22.25 32.09
N THR A 788 31.64 -21.28 31.50
CA THR A 788 31.92 -21.01 30.07
C THR A 788 30.84 -20.36 29.20
N ALA A 789 31.09 -19.09 28.81
CA ALA A 789 31.74 -18.84 27.52
C ALA A 789 32.17 -17.37 27.35
N HIS A 790 33.49 -17.16 27.28
CA HIS A 790 34.09 -16.18 26.37
C HIS A 790 33.92 -16.71 24.94
N LYS A 791 33.25 -15.94 24.06
CA LYS A 791 33.67 -15.62 22.68
C LYS A 791 32.67 -14.68 22.02
#